data_AF-A0A151U9A4-F1
#
_entry.id   AF-A0A151U9A4-F1
#
_cell.length_a   1.000
_cell.length_b   1.000
_cell.length_c   1.000
_cell.angle_alpha   90.00
_cell.angle_beta   90.00
_cell.angle_gamma   90.00
#
_symmetry.space_group_name_H-M   'P 1'
#
loop_
_entity.id
_entity.type
_entity.pdbx_description
1 polymer ?
#
loop_
_entity_poly.entity_id
_entity_poly.type
_entity_poly.pdbx_seq_one_letter_code
_entity_poly.pdbx_strand_id
1 'polypeptide(L)'
;MEQETEKRKEGKSEENEEKWVHDASVDYKGRLPLRASTGVWKASLFILTIEFSERVCHFGLSSNLITYLTKVMHKDLNTATKNVNYWVGATTLMPLIGGFVADAYTGRYRMIIYSSLVYLKGLSMLTMSQFMPILKPCNNEICDRPRKFHEVVFFFALYCIALGTGGVIRILRVVKTVLDFFYRQAHPSLCSILIPQNLILGLGADSLSLIGLQEYFYDQVPDSMRSLGMALYLSVLGAGFFLSSFLIIIVDHVTGKNGRSWIAKDINSSRLDKFYWMLVVVNALNLCLFIFLAKRFQTPMRTRSMLDLEEAISNMKIIHVAGTKGKGSTCTFTESILRNWGFRTGLFTSPHLIDIKERFRLDGVEICEEKFLAYFWWCYLRLKEKTDDNVPMPTFFHFLALLAFKIFAAEQVDVSIMEVGLGGKYDATNLVPTPIVCGITSLGYDHMEILGNTLGEIAGEKAGIFKHQIPAFTVPQPDEAMNVLREKASQLNVPLQVVTPLDPKLLNGLRLGLEGEHQYINAGLAVALCSTWLKMNEHPEDLHLKQIQHTLPEHFIQGLTTASLQGRAQIVPDQFINNEISNELVFFLDGAHSPESMEACARWFSPAIKDQDQILFHQKPDNSNFSNQVAKIHHDETVQKKSAQILLFNCMSERDPQLLLPPLMKTCADNGVYFKKALFVPGLSVYHKVGSHALAPAASNVDLSWQLSLQKVWENLMQGNQGKSNNAASEELNMEISTSNCEYSAVFSSLPLVIKWLRDTVQQNQSTRFQVLVTGSLHLVGDVLKLIKK
;
A
#
# COMPACT_ATOMS: atom_id res chain seq x y z
N MET A 1 -27.51 7.28 -35.71
CA MET A 1 -27.08 8.69 -35.81
C MET A 1 -26.96 9.33 -34.44
N GLU A 2 -27.98 9.32 -33.57
CA GLU A 2 -27.89 9.94 -32.22
C GLU A 2 -26.79 9.34 -31.32
N GLN A 3 -26.64 8.01 -31.28
CA GLN A 3 -25.56 7.33 -30.53
C GLN A 3 -24.13 7.62 -31.05
N GLU A 4 -23.95 7.98 -32.31
CA GLU A 4 -22.64 8.41 -32.84
C GLU A 4 -22.34 9.86 -32.46
N THR A 5 -23.37 10.69 -32.30
CA THR A 5 -23.24 12.08 -31.84
C THR A 5 -22.94 12.17 -30.34
N GLU A 6 -23.49 11.24 -29.53
CA GLU A 6 -23.16 11.13 -28.10
C GLU A 6 -21.75 10.59 -27.87
N LYS A 7 -21.32 9.53 -28.58
CA LYS A 7 -19.91 9.08 -28.53
C LYS A 7 -18.91 10.15 -28.98
N ARG A 8 -19.27 10.99 -29.96
CA ARG A 8 -18.46 12.15 -30.37
C ARG A 8 -18.47 13.30 -29.37
N LYS A 9 -19.49 13.40 -28.50
CA LYS A 9 -19.56 14.40 -27.42
C LYS A 9 -18.82 13.93 -26.18
N GLU A 10 -18.97 12.67 -25.80
CA GLU A 10 -18.24 12.04 -24.69
C GLU A 10 -16.73 11.97 -24.98
N GLY A 11 -16.33 11.57 -26.21
CA GLY A 11 -14.93 11.62 -26.63
C GLY A 11 -14.36 13.05 -26.71
N LYS A 12 -15.20 14.08 -26.92
CA LYS A 12 -14.79 15.50 -26.90
C LYS A 12 -14.74 16.10 -25.49
N SER A 13 -15.51 15.59 -24.53
CA SER A 13 -15.42 16.00 -23.13
C SER A 13 -14.22 15.36 -22.44
N GLU A 14 -13.94 14.08 -22.72
CA GLU A 14 -12.73 13.40 -22.25
C GLU A 14 -11.45 14.03 -22.86
N GLU A 15 -11.47 14.39 -24.17
CA GLU A 15 -10.36 15.16 -24.79
C GLU A 15 -10.13 16.54 -24.17
N ASN A 16 -11.14 17.16 -23.54
CA ASN A 16 -11.03 18.48 -22.93
C ASN A 16 -10.58 18.42 -21.47
N GLU A 17 -10.90 17.37 -20.72
CA GLU A 17 -10.40 17.16 -19.35
C GLU A 17 -8.92 16.76 -19.33
N GLU A 18 -8.43 16.01 -20.33
CA GLU A 18 -7.00 15.71 -20.45
C GLU A 18 -6.15 16.90 -20.91
N LYS A 19 -6.78 18.00 -21.34
CA LYS A 19 -6.11 19.13 -21.98
C LYS A 19 -5.39 20.06 -21.00
N TRP A 20 -5.70 20.02 -19.71
CA TRP A 20 -5.20 20.95 -18.69
C TRP A 20 -4.54 20.22 -17.51
N VAL A 21 -3.58 20.86 -16.84
CA VAL A 21 -2.88 20.27 -15.69
C VAL A 21 -3.58 20.69 -14.39
N HIS A 22 -4.00 19.72 -13.56
CA HIS A 22 -4.81 19.94 -12.35
C HIS A 22 -4.03 19.78 -11.03
N ASP A 23 -2.70 19.95 -11.04
CA ASP A 23 -1.81 19.80 -9.88
C ASP A 23 -1.49 21.12 -9.15
N ALA A 24 -2.40 22.10 -9.24
CA ALA A 24 -2.24 23.48 -8.75
C ALA A 24 -1.07 24.28 -9.39
N SER A 25 -0.43 23.77 -10.45
CA SER A 25 0.56 24.54 -11.22
C SER A 25 -0.09 25.65 -12.04
N VAL A 26 0.61 26.79 -12.16
CA VAL A 26 0.19 27.93 -12.99
C VAL A 26 1.25 28.27 -14.03
N ASP A 27 0.83 28.76 -15.20
CA ASP A 27 1.74 29.33 -16.20
C ASP A 27 2.39 30.62 -15.68
N TYR A 28 3.37 31.17 -16.41
CA TYR A 28 4.06 32.42 -16.07
C TYR A 28 3.14 33.66 -16.03
N LYS A 29 1.86 33.51 -16.39
CA LYS A 29 0.80 34.53 -16.33
C LYS A 29 -0.26 34.20 -15.27
N GLY A 30 -0.05 33.20 -14.42
CA GLY A 30 -0.94 32.82 -13.33
C GLY A 30 -2.18 32.01 -13.74
N ARG A 31 -2.20 31.42 -14.95
CA ARG A 31 -3.35 30.67 -15.49
C ARG A 31 -3.10 29.17 -15.45
N LEU A 32 -4.16 28.36 -15.43
CA LEU A 32 -4.04 26.90 -15.53
C LEU A 32 -3.34 26.50 -16.85
N PRO A 33 -2.25 25.71 -16.80
CA PRO A 33 -1.46 25.41 -17.97
C PRO A 33 -2.07 24.29 -18.84
N LEU A 34 -2.03 24.48 -20.16
CA LEU A 34 -2.48 23.52 -21.18
C LEU A 34 -1.46 22.38 -21.32
N ARG A 35 -1.84 21.13 -21.01
CA ARG A 35 -0.99 19.92 -20.99
C ARG A 35 -0.22 19.70 -22.30
N ALA A 36 -0.82 20.00 -23.45
CA ALA A 36 -0.18 19.91 -24.78
C ALA A 36 0.90 20.98 -25.03
N SER A 37 0.82 22.12 -24.33
CA SER A 37 1.73 23.27 -24.48
C SER A 37 2.81 23.34 -23.39
N THR A 38 2.47 22.92 -22.17
CA THR A 38 3.34 22.87 -20.98
C THR A 38 3.87 21.49 -20.68
N GLY A 39 3.65 20.55 -21.62
CA GLY A 39 4.05 19.16 -21.50
C GLY A 39 5.47 19.02 -20.99
N VAL A 40 5.61 18.15 -19.99
CA VAL A 40 6.86 17.71 -19.36
C VAL A 40 7.97 17.64 -20.41
N TRP A 41 7.70 17.09 -21.60
CA TRP A 41 8.60 16.95 -22.75
C TRP A 41 9.31 18.21 -23.28
N LYS A 42 8.66 19.38 -23.38
CA LYS A 42 9.35 20.59 -23.92
C LYS A 42 10.36 21.14 -22.92
N ALA A 43 9.97 21.22 -21.65
CA ALA A 43 10.88 21.60 -20.56
C ALA A 43 11.98 20.53 -20.39
N SER A 44 11.59 19.26 -20.44
CA SER A 44 12.48 18.09 -20.44
C SER A 44 13.57 18.14 -21.48
N LEU A 45 13.20 18.38 -22.75
CA LEU A 45 14.14 18.39 -23.85
C LEU A 45 15.17 19.53 -23.70
N PHE A 46 14.73 20.70 -23.23
CA PHE A 46 15.62 21.82 -22.94
C PHE A 46 16.64 21.47 -21.86
N ILE A 47 16.18 20.85 -20.78
CA ILE A 47 17.03 20.40 -19.66
C ILE A 47 17.99 19.30 -20.12
N LEU A 48 17.50 18.30 -20.86
CA LEU A 48 18.32 17.22 -21.41
C LEU A 48 19.39 17.73 -22.36
N THR A 49 19.09 18.76 -23.15
CA THR A 49 20.06 19.36 -24.07
C THR A 49 21.17 20.09 -23.31
N ILE A 50 20.82 20.80 -22.23
CA ILE A 50 21.80 21.46 -21.35
C ILE A 50 22.68 20.42 -20.65
N GLU A 51 22.07 19.36 -20.11
CA GLU A 51 22.80 18.28 -19.45
C GLU A 51 23.70 17.53 -20.43
N PHE A 52 23.20 17.16 -21.61
CA PHE A 52 24.00 16.50 -22.64
C PHE A 52 25.21 17.34 -23.02
N SER A 53 25.01 18.64 -23.24
CA SER A 53 26.09 19.59 -23.55
C SER A 53 27.13 19.66 -22.41
N GLU A 54 26.67 19.77 -21.17
CA GLU A 54 27.53 19.78 -19.99
C GLU A 54 28.32 18.47 -19.84
N ARG A 55 27.69 17.31 -20.08
CA ARG A 55 28.34 16.00 -20.01
C ARG A 55 29.41 15.84 -21.09
N VAL A 56 29.11 16.25 -22.32
CA VAL A 56 30.10 16.27 -23.41
C VAL A 56 31.30 17.13 -23.03
N CYS A 57 31.07 18.31 -22.45
CA CYS A 57 32.14 19.19 -21.97
C CYS A 57 32.94 18.55 -20.82
N HIS A 58 32.26 17.95 -19.84
CA HIS A 58 32.90 17.29 -18.70
C HIS A 58 33.76 16.09 -19.12
N PHE A 59 33.25 15.21 -19.98
CA PHE A 59 34.03 14.07 -20.49
C PHE A 59 35.18 14.52 -21.40
N GLY A 60 34.97 15.54 -22.22
CA GLY A 60 36.02 16.16 -23.03
C GLY A 60 37.15 16.75 -22.17
N LEU A 61 36.82 17.42 -21.07
CA LEU A 61 37.79 17.93 -20.11
C LEU A 61 38.49 16.79 -19.35
N SER A 62 37.73 15.87 -18.75
CA SER A 62 38.24 14.78 -17.90
C SER A 62 39.22 13.87 -18.65
N SER A 63 38.89 13.46 -19.88
CA SER A 63 39.73 12.57 -20.70
C SER A 63 41.07 13.19 -21.09
N ASN A 64 41.11 14.52 -21.28
CA ASN A 64 42.30 15.23 -21.70
C ASN A 64 43.11 15.82 -20.53
N LEU A 65 42.55 15.86 -19.31
CA LEU A 65 43.13 16.58 -18.18
C LEU A 65 44.47 15.98 -17.72
N ILE A 66 44.60 14.65 -17.65
CA ILE A 66 45.86 13.98 -17.29
C ILE A 66 46.94 14.30 -18.33
N THR A 67 46.61 14.21 -19.62
CA THR A 67 47.51 14.55 -20.73
C THR A 67 47.93 16.01 -20.69
N TYR A 68 47.02 16.93 -20.39
CA TYR A 68 47.33 18.36 -20.26
C TYR A 68 48.26 18.62 -19.07
N LEU A 69 47.96 18.05 -17.90
CA LEU A 69 48.76 18.24 -16.70
C LEU A 69 50.19 17.67 -16.83
N THR A 70 50.35 16.58 -17.57
CA THR A 70 51.65 15.93 -17.79
C THR A 70 52.44 16.58 -18.92
N LYS A 71 51.82 16.84 -20.08
CA LYS A 71 52.51 17.34 -21.28
C LYS A 71 52.67 18.86 -21.34
N VAL A 72 51.72 19.62 -20.80
CA VAL A 72 51.69 21.09 -20.88
C VAL A 72 52.07 21.74 -19.56
N MET A 73 51.59 21.21 -18.44
CA MET A 73 51.92 21.72 -17.10
C MET A 73 53.16 21.06 -16.48
N HIS A 74 53.77 20.10 -17.18
CA HIS A 74 54.97 19.35 -16.77
C HIS A 74 54.89 18.75 -15.35
N LYS A 75 53.69 18.32 -14.91
CA LYS A 75 53.49 17.61 -13.64
C LYS A 75 53.78 16.11 -13.82
N ASP A 76 54.31 15.48 -12.78
CA ASP A 76 54.47 14.03 -12.75
C ASP A 76 53.10 13.31 -12.76
N LEU A 77 53.07 12.07 -13.24
CA LEU A 77 51.82 11.33 -13.44
C LEU A 77 51.03 11.13 -12.13
N ASN A 78 51.71 10.96 -11.00
CA ASN A 78 51.09 10.78 -9.69
C ASN A 78 50.40 12.08 -9.24
N THR A 79 51.09 13.21 -9.33
CA THR A 79 50.54 14.54 -9.05
C THR A 79 49.40 14.92 -10.01
N ALA A 80 49.51 14.57 -11.31
CA ALA A 80 48.44 14.78 -12.27
C ALA A 80 47.18 13.97 -11.91
N THR A 81 47.34 12.67 -11.60
CA THR A 81 46.25 11.77 -11.22
C THR A 81 45.53 12.25 -9.96
N LYS A 82 46.27 12.69 -8.93
CA LYS A 82 45.68 13.27 -7.71
C LYS A 82 44.83 14.51 -7.99
N ASN A 83 45.34 15.43 -8.81
CA ASN A 83 44.62 16.66 -9.17
C ASN A 83 43.36 16.36 -10.01
N VAL A 84 43.41 15.38 -10.91
CA VAL A 84 42.23 14.93 -11.66
C VAL A 84 41.20 14.31 -10.72
N ASN A 85 41.60 13.41 -9.82
CA ASN A 85 40.70 12.81 -8.84
C ASN A 85 40.07 13.86 -7.91
N TYR A 86 40.81 14.88 -7.47
CA TYR A 86 40.25 15.98 -6.67
C TYR A 86 39.22 16.79 -7.42
N TRP A 87 39.48 17.08 -8.70
CA TRP A 87 38.53 17.81 -9.53
C TRP A 87 37.27 16.98 -9.83
N VAL A 88 37.42 15.71 -10.19
CA VAL A 88 36.29 14.80 -10.45
C VAL A 88 35.48 14.58 -9.15
N GLY A 89 36.15 14.38 -8.01
CA GLY A 89 35.52 14.27 -6.71
C GLY A 89 34.75 15.53 -6.32
N ALA A 90 35.34 16.72 -6.52
CA ALA A 90 34.67 18.00 -6.26
C ALA A 90 33.43 18.18 -7.15
N THR A 91 33.57 17.91 -8.45
CA THR A 91 32.47 17.98 -9.43
C THR A 91 31.32 17.03 -9.08
N THR A 92 31.64 15.83 -8.59
CA THR A 92 30.63 14.83 -8.20
C THR A 92 29.98 15.14 -6.84
N LEU A 93 30.65 15.91 -5.97
CA LEU A 93 30.14 16.31 -4.64
C LEU A 93 29.29 17.60 -4.68
N MET A 94 29.59 18.53 -5.59
CA MET A 94 28.86 19.80 -5.71
C MET A 94 27.33 19.67 -5.88
N PRO A 95 26.77 18.61 -6.49
CA PRO A 95 25.32 18.37 -6.55
C PRO A 95 24.63 18.27 -5.18
N LEU A 96 25.33 17.80 -4.14
CA LEU A 96 24.81 17.80 -2.76
C LEU A 96 24.52 19.20 -2.25
N ILE A 97 25.48 20.10 -2.45
CA ILE A 97 25.39 21.50 -2.03
C ILE A 97 24.37 22.24 -2.90
N GLY A 98 24.43 22.06 -4.22
CA GLY A 98 23.51 22.69 -5.16
C GLY A 98 22.06 22.22 -4.96
N GLY A 99 21.84 20.95 -4.65
CA GLY A 99 20.53 20.38 -4.32
C GLY A 99 19.94 20.99 -3.05
N PHE A 100 20.73 21.07 -1.97
CA PHE A 100 20.30 21.70 -0.72
C PHE A 100 19.94 23.17 -0.92
N VAL A 101 20.79 23.95 -1.61
CA VAL A 101 20.54 25.38 -1.87
C VAL A 101 19.30 25.59 -2.74
N ALA A 102 19.08 24.74 -3.74
CA ALA A 102 17.92 24.80 -4.62
C ALA A 102 16.60 24.52 -3.87
N ASP A 103 16.62 23.56 -2.95
CA ASP A 103 15.43 23.15 -2.20
C ASP A 103 15.12 24.08 -1.02
N ALA A 104 16.15 24.62 -0.36
CA ALA A 104 15.97 25.48 0.80
C ALA A 104 15.74 26.96 0.45
N TYR A 105 16.32 27.48 -0.64
CA TYR A 105 16.41 28.94 -0.83
C TYR A 105 16.07 29.45 -2.24
N THR A 106 16.63 28.85 -3.31
CA THR A 106 16.64 29.52 -4.63
C THR A 106 15.58 29.02 -5.61
N GLY A 107 15.03 27.83 -5.37
CA GLY A 107 14.11 27.17 -6.30
C GLY A 107 14.85 26.57 -7.51
N ARG A 108 14.25 25.53 -8.11
CA ARG A 108 14.93 24.62 -9.05
C ARG A 108 15.39 25.28 -10.35
N TYR A 109 14.53 26.06 -11.00
CA TYR A 109 14.84 26.67 -12.30
C TYR A 109 15.87 27.82 -12.20
N ARG A 110 15.81 28.62 -11.13
CA ARG A 110 16.77 29.71 -10.91
C ARG A 110 18.17 29.18 -10.63
N MET A 111 18.26 28.07 -9.88
CA MET A 111 19.54 27.40 -9.62
C MET A 111 20.22 26.95 -10.92
N ILE A 112 19.49 26.33 -11.86
CA ILE A 112 20.04 25.87 -13.15
C ILE A 112 20.65 27.03 -13.94
N ILE A 113 19.96 28.18 -13.97
CA ILE A 113 20.43 29.39 -14.67
C ILE A 113 21.73 29.90 -14.04
N TYR A 114 21.77 30.06 -12.72
CA TYR A 114 22.99 30.51 -12.03
C TYR A 114 24.16 29.55 -12.25
N SER A 115 23.90 28.24 -12.17
CA SER A 115 24.89 27.18 -12.34
C SER A 115 25.47 27.18 -13.77
N SER A 116 24.60 27.32 -14.78
CA SER A 116 25.01 27.37 -16.20
C SER A 116 25.87 28.60 -16.51
N LEU A 117 25.57 29.74 -15.90
CA LEU A 117 26.39 30.97 -16.05
C LEU A 117 27.78 30.82 -15.44
N VAL A 118 27.87 30.17 -14.27
CA VAL A 118 29.17 29.88 -13.63
C VAL A 118 29.98 28.90 -14.47
N TYR A 119 29.34 27.84 -14.97
CA TYR A 119 29.97 26.84 -15.83
C TYR A 119 30.54 27.47 -17.11
N LEU A 120 29.75 28.33 -17.78
CA LEU A 120 30.18 29.05 -18.98
C LEU A 120 31.36 30.00 -18.73
N LYS A 121 31.39 30.69 -17.58
CA LYS A 121 32.54 31.53 -17.18
C LYS A 121 33.82 30.70 -17.03
N GLY A 122 33.71 29.53 -16.40
CA GLY A 122 34.85 28.61 -16.24
C GLY A 122 35.40 28.12 -17.58
N LEU A 123 34.53 27.67 -18.48
CA LEU A 123 34.92 27.27 -19.86
C LEU A 123 35.52 28.43 -20.67
N SER A 124 34.93 29.61 -20.57
CA SER A 124 35.44 30.81 -21.26
C SER A 124 36.85 31.14 -20.77
N MET A 125 37.11 31.02 -19.47
CA MET A 125 38.42 31.30 -18.90
C MET A 125 39.48 30.27 -19.31
N LEU A 126 39.13 28.98 -19.37
CA LEU A 126 39.99 27.94 -19.93
C LEU A 126 40.32 28.22 -21.41
N THR A 127 39.32 28.63 -22.19
CA THR A 127 39.50 28.94 -23.62
C THR A 127 40.42 30.14 -23.81
N MET A 128 40.19 31.23 -23.06
CA MET A 128 41.03 32.43 -23.12
C MET A 128 42.48 32.19 -22.71
N SER A 129 42.74 31.19 -21.87
CA SER A 129 44.11 30.80 -21.48
C SER A 129 44.98 30.33 -22.65
N GLN A 130 44.37 29.91 -23.77
CA GLN A 130 45.08 29.47 -24.97
C GLN A 130 45.33 30.62 -25.97
N PHE A 131 44.47 31.63 -26.01
CA PHE A 131 44.54 32.70 -27.01
C PHE A 131 45.28 33.95 -26.52
N MET A 132 45.17 34.29 -25.23
CA MET A 132 45.80 35.50 -24.70
C MET A 132 47.29 35.27 -24.35
N PRO A 133 48.23 36.05 -24.92
CA PRO A 133 49.68 35.89 -24.66
C PRO A 133 50.07 36.02 -23.18
N ILE A 134 49.29 36.78 -22.40
CA ILE A 134 49.50 36.97 -20.96
C ILE A 134 49.11 35.70 -20.17
N LEU A 135 48.12 34.95 -20.68
CA LEU A 135 47.56 33.76 -20.04
C LEU A 135 48.13 32.46 -20.58
N LYS A 136 48.96 32.49 -21.63
CA LYS A 136 49.61 31.27 -22.17
C LYS A 136 50.57 30.66 -21.14
N PRO A 137 50.70 29.32 -21.14
CA PRO A 137 51.66 28.64 -20.26
C PRO A 137 53.11 29.08 -20.56
N CYS A 138 53.41 29.39 -21.82
CA CYS A 138 54.76 29.67 -22.33
C CYS A 138 54.75 30.74 -23.44
N ASN A 139 55.83 31.55 -23.53
CA ASN A 139 55.99 32.58 -24.57
C ASN A 139 56.73 32.09 -25.84
N ASN A 140 57.60 31.06 -25.73
CA ASN A 140 58.39 30.45 -26.81
C ASN A 140 58.11 28.94 -26.91
N GLU A 141 58.49 28.29 -28.02
CA GLU A 141 58.22 26.87 -28.32
C GLU A 141 58.92 25.86 -27.36
N ILE A 142 59.95 26.28 -26.62
CA ILE A 142 60.63 25.46 -25.62
C ILE A 142 60.38 26.07 -24.24
N CYS A 143 59.78 25.27 -23.35
CA CYS A 143 59.31 25.73 -22.05
C CYS A 143 59.68 24.73 -20.96
N ASP A 144 60.60 25.11 -20.07
CA ASP A 144 61.02 24.23 -18.97
C ASP A 144 60.04 24.28 -17.78
N ARG A 145 59.31 25.40 -17.59
CA ARG A 145 58.33 25.57 -16.50
C ARG A 145 57.20 26.53 -16.90
N PRO A 146 55.92 26.18 -16.64
CA PRO A 146 54.79 27.05 -16.93
C PRO A 146 54.75 28.26 -15.97
N ARG A 147 54.17 29.38 -16.43
CA ARG A 147 53.93 30.54 -15.57
C ARG A 147 53.01 30.19 -14.41
N LYS A 148 53.39 30.58 -13.18
CA LYS A 148 52.52 30.46 -11.97
C LYS A 148 51.16 31.14 -12.16
N PHE A 149 51.12 32.24 -12.91
CA PHE A 149 49.88 32.93 -13.23
C PHE A 149 48.93 32.07 -14.08
N HIS A 150 49.45 31.36 -15.09
CA HIS A 150 48.66 30.40 -15.87
C HIS A 150 48.15 29.25 -14.99
N GLU A 151 48.99 28.72 -14.10
CA GLU A 151 48.60 27.65 -13.18
C GLU A 151 47.42 28.05 -12.27
N VAL A 152 47.48 29.24 -11.66
CA VAL A 152 46.40 29.74 -10.78
C VAL A 152 45.10 29.95 -11.57
N VAL A 153 45.18 30.59 -12.74
CA VAL A 153 44.01 30.81 -13.60
C VAL A 153 43.41 29.48 -14.07
N PHE A 154 44.24 28.52 -14.45
CA PHE A 154 43.80 27.19 -14.90
C PHE A 154 43.02 26.46 -13.81
N PHE A 155 43.55 26.35 -12.59
CA PHE A 155 42.84 25.68 -11.48
C PHE A 155 41.60 26.47 -11.04
N PHE A 156 41.64 27.80 -11.02
CA PHE A 156 40.46 28.60 -10.74
C PHE A 156 39.33 28.33 -11.75
N ALA A 157 39.65 28.28 -13.04
CA ALA A 157 38.69 27.95 -14.09
C ALA A 157 38.10 26.55 -13.91
N LEU A 158 38.97 25.59 -13.60
CA LEU A 158 38.63 24.18 -13.43
C LEU A 158 37.67 23.97 -12.24
N TYR A 159 37.88 24.67 -11.11
CA TYR A 159 36.97 24.60 -9.96
C TYR A 159 35.72 25.47 -10.11
N CYS A 160 35.72 26.52 -10.95
CA CYS A 160 34.48 27.19 -11.35
C CYS A 160 33.57 26.25 -12.16
N ILE A 161 34.15 25.44 -13.05
CA ILE A 161 33.42 24.40 -13.79
C ILE A 161 32.81 23.38 -12.80
N ALA A 162 33.59 22.92 -11.81
CA ALA A 162 33.09 22.03 -10.76
C ALA A 162 31.92 22.66 -9.98
N LEU A 163 32.02 23.94 -9.59
CA LEU A 163 30.91 24.65 -8.93
C LEU A 163 29.65 24.71 -9.81
N GLY A 164 29.84 24.98 -11.11
CA GLY A 164 28.77 25.07 -12.11
C GLY A 164 28.07 23.75 -12.40
N THR A 165 28.65 22.60 -12.06
CA THR A 165 27.99 21.28 -12.21
C THR A 165 26.95 21.02 -11.11
N GLY A 166 27.16 21.60 -9.92
CA GLY A 166 26.35 21.32 -8.74
C GLY A 166 24.88 21.71 -8.84
N GLY A 167 24.56 22.72 -9.67
CA GLY A 167 23.17 23.14 -9.91
C GLY A 167 22.54 22.58 -11.19
N VAL A 168 23.31 21.92 -12.07
CA VAL A 168 22.83 21.37 -13.35
C VAL A 168 22.51 19.88 -13.24
N ILE A 169 23.23 19.12 -12.40
CA ILE A 169 23.01 17.68 -12.15
C ILE A 169 21.77 17.44 -11.28
N ARG A 170 20.62 17.94 -11.73
CA ARG A 170 19.32 17.60 -11.18
C ARG A 170 18.33 17.66 -12.33
N ILE A 171 17.90 16.52 -12.88
CA ILE A 171 16.55 16.26 -13.41
C ILE A 171 16.45 14.81 -13.95
N LEU A 172 15.89 13.90 -13.14
CA LEU A 172 15.51 12.54 -13.59
C LEU A 172 13.99 12.31 -13.60
N ARG A 173 13.17 13.29 -13.17
CA ARG A 173 11.71 13.24 -13.38
C ARG A 173 11.38 13.10 -14.88
N VAL A 174 12.27 13.60 -15.73
CA VAL A 174 12.22 13.58 -17.19
C VAL A 174 12.76 12.28 -17.77
N VAL A 175 13.91 11.83 -17.29
CA VAL A 175 14.55 10.59 -17.74
C VAL A 175 13.67 9.38 -17.41
N LYS A 176 12.97 9.35 -16.27
CA LYS A 176 11.93 8.33 -15.98
C LYS A 176 10.77 8.38 -16.97
N THR A 177 10.27 9.57 -17.35
CA THR A 177 9.23 9.72 -18.38
C THR A 177 9.71 9.30 -19.77
N VAL A 178 10.99 9.51 -20.09
CA VAL A 178 11.63 9.10 -21.36
C VAL A 178 11.90 7.58 -21.37
N LEU A 179 12.37 6.99 -20.26
CA LEU A 179 12.55 5.55 -20.11
C LEU A 179 11.22 4.80 -20.12
N ASP A 180 10.19 5.29 -19.41
CA ASP A 180 8.84 4.73 -19.45
C ASP A 180 8.24 4.81 -20.88
N PHE A 181 8.59 5.83 -21.66
CA PHE A 181 8.18 5.95 -23.07
C PHE A 181 8.97 5.01 -24.00
N PHE A 182 10.29 4.89 -23.86
CA PHE A 182 11.07 3.89 -24.61
C PHE A 182 10.66 2.45 -24.27
N TYR A 183 10.31 2.19 -23.02
CA TYR A 183 9.81 0.89 -22.57
C TYR A 183 8.41 0.61 -23.12
N ARG A 184 7.53 1.62 -23.20
CA ARG A 184 6.18 1.50 -23.79
C ARG A 184 6.15 1.49 -25.31
N GLN A 185 7.18 1.99 -25.99
CA GLN A 185 7.23 2.10 -27.46
C GLN A 185 8.23 1.12 -28.12
N ALA A 186 8.86 0.23 -27.34
CA ALA A 186 9.79 -0.77 -27.84
C ALA A 186 9.08 -1.82 -28.71
N HIS A 187 9.14 -1.63 -30.03
CA HIS A 187 8.83 -2.70 -30.98
C HIS A 187 9.90 -3.80 -30.91
N PRO A 188 9.51 -5.09 -30.94
CA PRO A 188 10.42 -6.22 -30.72
C PRO A 188 11.57 -6.34 -31.74
N SER A 189 11.49 -5.68 -32.90
CA SER A 189 12.54 -5.67 -33.92
C SER A 189 13.68 -4.68 -33.65
N LEU A 190 13.45 -3.61 -32.88
CA LEU A 190 14.49 -2.63 -32.52
C LEU A 190 15.38 -3.15 -31.37
N CYS A 191 14.79 -3.92 -30.45
CA CYS A 191 15.50 -4.55 -29.33
C CYS A 191 16.59 -5.51 -29.82
N SER A 192 16.36 -6.31 -30.85
CA SER A 192 17.36 -7.23 -31.41
C SER A 192 18.59 -6.54 -32.03
N ILE A 193 18.48 -5.27 -32.44
CA ILE A 193 19.57 -4.52 -33.09
C ILE A 193 20.28 -3.57 -32.11
N LEU A 194 19.56 -2.94 -31.19
CA LEU A 194 20.14 -2.02 -30.21
C LEU A 194 20.74 -2.73 -28.99
N ILE A 195 20.23 -3.90 -28.60
CA ILE A 195 20.74 -4.62 -27.42
C ILE A 195 22.22 -4.98 -27.60
N PRO A 196 22.70 -5.56 -28.71
CA PRO A 196 24.13 -5.87 -28.85
C PRO A 196 25.01 -4.61 -28.79
N GLN A 197 24.57 -3.50 -29.39
CA GLN A 197 25.33 -2.26 -29.42
C GLN A 197 25.38 -1.57 -28.05
N ASN A 198 24.30 -1.62 -27.27
CA ASN A 198 24.24 -1.12 -25.88
C ASN A 198 24.85 -2.10 -24.86
N LEU A 199 24.88 -3.40 -25.16
CA LEU A 199 25.55 -4.42 -24.34
C LEU A 199 27.08 -4.33 -24.50
N ILE A 200 27.57 -3.95 -25.69
CA ILE A 200 28.99 -3.73 -25.98
C ILE A 200 29.47 -2.38 -25.44
N LEU A 201 28.64 -1.32 -25.50
CA LEU A 201 28.89 -0.06 -24.77
C LEU A 201 28.71 -0.22 -23.24
N GLY A 202 27.94 -1.23 -22.81
CA GLY A 202 27.54 -1.52 -21.44
C GLY A 202 28.25 -2.73 -20.79
N LEU A 203 29.50 -3.01 -21.17
CA LEU A 203 30.38 -3.95 -20.43
C LEU A 203 30.86 -3.40 -19.08
N GLY A 204 29.95 -2.81 -18.31
CA GLY A 204 30.19 -2.44 -16.92
C GLY A 204 28.92 -2.67 -16.15
N ALA A 205 28.92 -3.69 -15.29
CA ALA A 205 27.94 -3.88 -14.23
C ALA A 205 27.59 -2.56 -13.51
N ASP A 206 28.51 -1.60 -13.49
CA ASP A 206 28.34 -0.23 -13.02
C ASP A 206 27.08 0.48 -13.54
N SER A 207 26.68 0.38 -14.81
CA SER A 207 25.51 1.18 -15.27
C SER A 207 24.17 0.63 -14.76
N LEU A 208 23.99 -0.70 -14.80
CA LEU A 208 22.76 -1.37 -14.33
C LEU A 208 22.68 -1.42 -12.80
N SER A 209 23.80 -1.65 -12.12
CA SER A 209 23.85 -1.63 -10.65
C SER A 209 23.76 -0.21 -10.09
N LEU A 210 24.31 0.80 -10.77
CA LEU A 210 24.11 2.21 -10.40
C LEU A 210 22.64 2.60 -10.56
N ILE A 211 21.99 2.26 -11.68
CA ILE A 211 20.56 2.53 -11.88
C ILE A 211 19.71 1.80 -10.83
N GLY A 212 19.96 0.51 -10.57
CA GLY A 212 19.19 -0.27 -9.59
C GLY A 212 19.44 0.15 -8.14
N LEU A 213 20.66 0.50 -7.76
CA LEU A 213 20.98 1.00 -6.42
C LEU A 213 20.46 2.43 -6.21
N GLN A 214 20.49 3.23 -7.27
CA GLN A 214 19.89 4.55 -7.32
C GLN A 214 18.38 4.46 -7.13
N GLU A 215 17.69 3.59 -7.88
CA GLU A 215 16.24 3.34 -7.75
C GLU A 215 15.86 2.82 -6.36
N TYR A 216 16.62 1.86 -5.82
CA TYR A 216 16.46 1.41 -4.44
C TYR A 216 16.59 2.55 -3.44
N PHE A 217 17.63 3.39 -3.55
CA PHE A 217 17.81 4.54 -2.64
C PHE A 217 16.73 5.62 -2.85
N TYR A 218 16.15 5.72 -4.05
CA TYR A 218 15.06 6.64 -4.37
C TYR A 218 13.77 6.27 -3.66
N ASP A 219 13.39 4.99 -3.73
CA ASP A 219 12.12 4.50 -3.21
C ASP A 219 12.08 4.45 -1.68
N GLN A 220 13.26 4.33 -1.04
CA GLN A 220 13.36 4.29 0.42
C GLN A 220 13.38 5.68 1.08
N VAL A 221 13.52 6.77 0.31
CA VAL A 221 13.62 8.14 0.85
C VAL A 221 12.25 8.85 0.76
N PRO A 222 11.78 9.52 1.84
CA PRO A 222 10.48 10.21 1.85
C PRO A 222 10.29 11.19 0.70
N ASP A 223 9.05 11.31 0.21
CA ASP A 223 8.67 12.08 -0.98
C ASP A 223 9.16 13.54 -0.99
N SER A 224 9.22 14.16 0.18
CA SER A 224 9.71 15.53 0.38
C SER A 224 11.24 15.68 0.28
N MET A 225 12.01 14.60 0.41
CA MET A 225 13.48 14.59 0.50
C MET A 225 14.17 13.78 -0.60
N ARG A 226 13.43 13.28 -1.59
CA ARG A 226 13.97 12.43 -2.67
C ARG A 226 15.15 13.04 -3.45
N SER A 227 15.21 14.37 -3.59
CA SER A 227 16.37 15.05 -4.20
C SER A 227 17.61 15.02 -3.33
N LEU A 228 17.46 15.13 -2.01
CA LEU A 228 18.55 15.04 -1.07
C LEU A 228 19.10 13.60 -1.03
N GLY A 229 18.22 12.58 -1.10
CA GLY A 229 18.63 11.19 -1.19
C GLY A 229 19.53 10.89 -2.39
N MET A 230 19.19 11.43 -3.57
CA MET A 230 20.01 11.31 -4.78
C MET A 230 21.32 12.07 -4.72
N ALA A 231 21.30 13.27 -4.15
CA ALA A 231 22.50 14.07 -4.01
C ALA A 231 23.46 13.44 -2.98
N LEU A 232 22.93 12.73 -1.99
CA LEU A 232 23.68 11.90 -1.05
C LEU A 232 24.27 10.66 -1.74
N TYR A 233 23.57 10.05 -2.68
CA TYR A 233 24.14 8.97 -3.49
C TYR A 233 25.34 9.43 -4.35
N LEU A 234 25.18 10.55 -5.08
CA LEU A 234 26.28 11.14 -5.85
C LEU A 234 27.45 11.58 -4.95
N SER A 235 27.18 12.08 -3.74
CA SER A 235 28.24 12.46 -2.81
C SER A 235 29.06 11.26 -2.32
N VAL A 236 28.46 10.06 -2.19
CA VAL A 236 29.19 8.82 -1.87
C VAL A 236 30.18 8.46 -2.99
N LEU A 237 29.77 8.62 -4.26
CA LEU A 237 30.69 8.44 -5.40
C LEU A 237 31.81 9.50 -5.40
N GLY A 238 31.46 10.76 -5.11
CA GLY A 238 32.43 11.85 -4.95
C GLY A 238 33.46 11.57 -3.85
N ALA A 239 33.01 11.09 -2.69
CA ALA A 239 33.87 10.68 -1.58
C ALA A 239 34.82 9.53 -1.98
N GLY A 240 34.38 8.61 -2.84
CA GLY A 240 35.20 7.55 -3.42
C GLY A 240 36.42 8.06 -4.19
N PHE A 241 36.30 9.14 -4.97
CA PHE A 241 37.43 9.74 -5.69
C PHE A 241 38.46 10.37 -4.74
N PHE A 242 38.00 11.04 -3.67
CA PHE A 242 38.89 11.57 -2.64
C PHE A 242 39.60 10.44 -1.87
N LEU A 243 38.86 9.38 -1.52
CA LEU A 243 39.40 8.21 -0.84
C LEU A 243 40.43 7.46 -1.71
N SER A 244 40.20 7.40 -3.03
CA SER A 244 41.16 6.87 -4.00
C SER A 244 42.46 7.67 -4.00
N SER A 245 42.40 9.00 -4.00
CA SER A 245 43.59 9.85 -3.85
C SER A 245 44.30 9.65 -2.51
N PHE A 246 43.54 9.51 -1.41
CA PHE A 246 44.11 9.26 -0.09
C PHE A 246 44.80 7.89 -0.02
N LEU A 247 44.20 6.87 -0.63
CA LEU A 247 44.80 5.55 -0.79
C LEU A 247 46.13 5.62 -1.56
N ILE A 248 46.18 6.37 -2.66
CA ILE A 248 47.41 6.62 -3.43
C ILE A 248 48.47 7.29 -2.56
N ILE A 249 48.11 8.28 -1.73
CA ILE A 249 49.04 8.96 -0.81
C ILE A 249 49.58 7.98 0.25
N ILE A 250 48.72 7.18 0.87
CA ILE A 250 49.12 6.19 1.88
C ILE A 250 50.05 5.15 1.26
N VAL A 251 49.67 4.58 0.13
CA VAL A 251 50.47 3.57 -0.57
C VAL A 251 51.84 4.14 -0.93
N ASP A 252 51.89 5.34 -1.48
CA ASP A 252 53.14 6.00 -1.85
C ASP A 252 54.03 6.27 -0.61
N HIS A 253 53.43 6.73 0.50
CA HIS A 253 54.16 6.99 1.74
C HIS A 253 54.70 5.70 2.42
N VAL A 254 53.91 4.63 2.44
CA VAL A 254 54.27 3.36 3.08
C VAL A 254 55.30 2.60 2.24
N THR A 255 55.11 2.58 0.92
CA THR A 255 55.95 1.79 0.01
C THR A 255 57.21 2.52 -0.43
N GLY A 256 57.21 3.86 -0.41
CA GLY A 256 58.38 4.69 -0.66
C GLY A 256 59.46 4.63 0.43
N LYS A 257 59.12 4.22 1.66
CA LYS A 257 60.09 4.10 2.78
C LYS A 257 61.17 3.03 2.56
N ASN A 258 60.89 1.99 1.76
CA ASN A 258 61.82 0.90 1.44
C ASN A 258 62.46 1.04 0.04
N GLY A 259 62.47 2.26 -0.52
CA GLY A 259 63.12 2.56 -1.80
C GLY A 259 62.13 2.83 -2.95
N ARG A 260 61.61 1.79 -3.61
CA ARG A 260 60.71 1.94 -4.77
C ARG A 260 59.24 1.91 -4.36
N SER A 261 58.55 3.05 -4.50
CA SER A 261 57.10 3.17 -4.34
C SER A 261 56.36 2.24 -5.31
N TRP A 262 55.24 1.67 -4.89
CA TRP A 262 54.38 0.86 -5.77
C TRP A 262 53.76 1.70 -6.89
N ILE A 263 53.61 3.02 -6.68
CA ILE A 263 53.14 4.00 -7.66
C ILE A 263 54.31 4.96 -7.92
N ALA A 264 55.14 4.64 -8.90
CA ALA A 264 56.30 5.43 -9.27
C ALA A 264 55.92 6.58 -10.22
N LYS A 265 56.89 7.46 -10.53
CA LYS A 265 56.67 8.64 -11.39
C LYS A 265 56.26 8.28 -12.83
N ASP A 266 56.63 7.07 -13.29
CA ASP A 266 56.27 6.52 -14.58
C ASP A 266 55.61 5.13 -14.45
N ILE A 267 54.70 4.80 -15.37
CA ILE A 267 53.99 3.51 -15.39
C ILE A 267 54.97 2.33 -15.44
N ASN A 268 56.02 2.44 -16.26
CA ASN A 268 57.03 1.39 -16.46
C ASN A 268 57.90 1.13 -15.21
N SER A 269 57.89 2.03 -14.23
CA SER A 269 58.64 1.88 -12.98
C SER A 269 57.75 1.51 -11.78
N SER A 270 56.43 1.38 -11.99
CA SER A 270 55.43 1.11 -10.95
C SER A 270 55.18 -0.38 -10.73
N ARG A 271 54.90 -0.79 -9.49
CA ARG A 271 54.52 -2.16 -9.10
C ARG A 271 53.00 -2.29 -9.00
N LEU A 272 52.35 -2.14 -10.15
CA LEU A 272 50.89 -2.20 -10.28
C LEU A 272 50.31 -3.56 -9.88
N ASP A 273 51.10 -4.63 -10.02
CA ASP A 273 50.77 -5.98 -9.57
C ASP A 273 50.39 -6.02 -8.07
N LYS A 274 51.23 -5.40 -7.23
CA LYS A 274 51.00 -5.36 -5.77
C LYS A 274 49.85 -4.43 -5.39
N PHE A 275 49.70 -3.32 -6.12
CA PHE A 275 48.60 -2.38 -5.91
C PHE A 275 47.24 -3.01 -6.23
N TYR A 276 47.11 -3.76 -7.32
CA TYR A 276 45.86 -4.45 -7.66
C TYR A 276 45.53 -5.59 -6.69
N TRP A 277 46.52 -6.36 -6.22
CA TRP A 277 46.30 -7.36 -5.17
C TRP A 277 45.77 -6.75 -3.85
N MET A 278 46.26 -5.57 -3.48
CA MET A 278 45.72 -4.83 -2.33
C MET A 278 44.25 -4.45 -2.52
N LEU A 279 43.85 -3.99 -3.71
CA LEU A 279 42.45 -3.67 -4.02
C LEU A 279 41.54 -4.91 -3.97
N VAL A 280 42.04 -6.08 -4.38
CA VAL A 280 41.31 -7.36 -4.25
C VAL A 280 41.03 -7.68 -2.78
N VAL A 281 42.02 -7.55 -1.90
CA VAL A 281 41.86 -7.80 -0.46
C VAL A 281 40.85 -6.84 0.18
N VAL A 282 40.93 -5.54 -0.14
CA VAL A 282 39.99 -4.53 0.36
C VAL A 282 38.55 -4.85 -0.08
N ASN A 283 38.34 -5.24 -1.33
CA ASN A 283 37.00 -5.60 -1.82
C ASN A 283 36.48 -6.91 -1.22
N ALA A 284 37.34 -7.91 -1.01
CA ALA A 284 36.94 -9.16 -0.35
C ALA A 284 36.47 -8.91 1.10
N LEU A 285 37.16 -8.04 1.84
CA LEU A 285 36.73 -7.63 3.18
C LEU A 285 35.38 -6.89 3.16
N ASN A 286 35.17 -6.00 2.20
CA ASN A 286 33.89 -5.30 2.02
C ASN A 286 32.75 -6.29 1.73
N LEU A 287 32.98 -7.29 0.88
CA LEU A 287 32.00 -8.35 0.59
C LEU A 287 31.67 -9.17 1.84
N CYS A 288 32.68 -9.55 2.64
CA CYS A 288 32.46 -10.25 3.91
C CYS A 288 31.64 -9.42 4.90
N LEU A 289 31.93 -8.11 5.01
CA LEU A 289 31.16 -7.19 5.85
C LEU A 289 29.71 -7.05 5.35
N PHE A 290 29.51 -6.92 4.04
CA PHE A 290 28.18 -6.88 3.43
C PHE A 290 27.38 -8.14 3.73
N ILE A 291 27.96 -9.33 3.52
CA ILE A 291 27.30 -10.60 3.83
C ILE A 291 26.98 -10.71 5.33
N PHE A 292 27.88 -10.26 6.20
CA PHE A 292 27.66 -10.23 7.64
C PHE A 292 26.50 -9.33 8.03
N LEU A 293 26.43 -8.11 7.48
CA LEU A 293 25.35 -7.17 7.73
C LEU A 293 24.03 -7.67 7.14
N ALA A 294 24.02 -8.14 5.89
CA ALA A 294 22.84 -8.67 5.20
C ALA A 294 22.21 -9.85 5.96
N LYS A 295 23.03 -10.78 6.49
CA LYS A 295 22.56 -11.87 7.35
C LYS A 295 21.92 -11.38 8.66
N ARG A 296 22.28 -10.21 9.16
CA ARG A 296 21.77 -9.64 10.41
C ARG A 296 20.42 -8.94 10.23
N PHE A 297 20.06 -8.55 9.00
CA PHE A 297 18.80 -7.87 8.66
C PHE A 297 17.61 -8.81 8.37
N GLN A 298 17.80 -10.13 8.39
CA GLN A 298 16.71 -11.09 8.18
C GLN A 298 15.88 -11.29 9.46
N THR A 299 14.98 -10.33 9.71
CA THR A 299 14.19 -10.17 10.94
C THR A 299 13.06 -11.19 11.20
N PRO A 300 12.31 -11.73 10.20
CA PRO A 300 11.14 -12.56 10.53
C PRO A 300 11.50 -13.97 11.03
N MET A 301 12.57 -14.60 10.51
CA MET A 301 12.98 -15.93 10.98
C MET A 301 13.55 -15.90 12.41
N ARG A 302 14.25 -14.82 12.78
CA ARG A 302 14.92 -14.69 14.07
C ARG A 302 13.94 -14.60 15.24
N THR A 303 12.73 -14.09 15.02
CA THR A 303 11.70 -14.00 16.07
C THR A 303 11.04 -15.35 16.36
N ARG A 304 10.91 -16.22 15.35
CA ARG A 304 10.39 -17.60 15.52
C ARG A 304 11.30 -18.42 16.45
N SER A 305 12.62 -18.29 16.29
CA SER A 305 13.62 -18.93 17.17
C SER A 305 13.65 -18.33 18.58
N MET A 306 13.13 -17.11 18.80
CA MET A 306 13.10 -16.50 20.13
C MET A 306 12.02 -17.11 21.03
N LEU A 307 10.92 -17.61 20.46
CA LEU A 307 9.84 -18.22 21.25
C LEU A 307 9.88 -19.74 21.29
N ASP A 308 10.88 -20.36 20.65
CA ASP A 308 11.01 -21.82 20.55
C ASP A 308 9.73 -22.47 19.95
N LEU A 309 9.03 -21.75 19.06
CA LEU A 309 7.79 -22.18 18.41
C LEU A 309 8.05 -22.92 17.09
N GLU A 310 9.29 -23.22 16.75
CA GLU A 310 9.66 -23.81 15.47
C GLU A 310 9.04 -25.17 15.25
N GLU A 311 9.26 -26.09 16.18
CA GLU A 311 8.70 -27.44 16.13
C GLU A 311 7.16 -27.41 16.18
N ALA A 312 6.60 -26.60 17.06
CA ALA A 312 5.15 -26.45 17.20
C ALA A 312 4.50 -26.02 15.87
N ILE A 313 4.99 -24.95 15.23
CA ILE A 313 4.44 -24.44 13.96
C ILE A 313 4.60 -25.48 12.84
N SER A 314 5.70 -26.23 12.82
CA SER A 314 5.93 -27.26 11.80
C SER A 314 4.98 -28.46 11.93
N ASN A 315 4.52 -28.77 13.14
CA ASN A 315 3.60 -29.88 13.41
C ASN A 315 2.11 -29.48 13.27
N MET A 316 1.81 -28.18 13.16
CA MET A 316 0.43 -27.69 13.05
C MET A 316 -0.15 -27.90 11.65
N LYS A 317 -1.41 -28.34 11.58
CA LYS A 317 -2.15 -28.53 10.33
C LYS A 317 -2.81 -27.23 9.90
N ILE A 318 -2.09 -26.44 9.11
CA ILE A 318 -2.48 -25.06 8.81
C ILE A 318 -3.21 -24.94 7.46
N ILE A 319 -4.31 -24.19 7.44
CA ILE A 319 -4.95 -23.63 6.24
C ILE A 319 -4.59 -22.15 6.18
N HIS A 320 -3.95 -21.71 5.11
CA HIS A 320 -3.42 -20.34 5.01
C HIS A 320 -4.12 -19.54 3.91
N VAL A 321 -4.73 -18.41 4.24
CA VAL A 321 -5.59 -17.66 3.32
C VAL A 321 -5.13 -16.21 3.15
N ALA A 322 -4.82 -15.83 1.91
CA ALA A 322 -4.53 -14.46 1.51
C ALA A 322 -5.57 -13.93 0.50
N GLY A 323 -5.47 -12.65 0.16
CA GLY A 323 -6.40 -12.00 -0.77
C GLY A 323 -6.66 -10.53 -0.45
N THR A 324 -7.43 -9.84 -1.30
CA THR A 324 -7.82 -8.44 -1.05
C THR A 324 -9.13 -8.40 -0.28
N LYS A 325 -10.20 -8.99 -0.84
CA LYS A 325 -11.53 -9.04 -0.22
C LYS A 325 -11.97 -10.49 0.02
N GLY A 326 -12.71 -10.74 1.09
CA GLY A 326 -13.26 -12.07 1.40
C GLY A 326 -12.39 -13.01 2.24
N LYS A 327 -11.18 -12.59 2.67
CA LYS A 327 -10.27 -13.37 3.52
C LYS A 327 -10.94 -13.85 4.82
N GLY A 328 -11.28 -12.91 5.71
CA GLY A 328 -11.97 -13.23 6.97
C GLY A 328 -13.26 -14.05 6.78
N SER A 329 -14.07 -13.77 5.76
CA SER A 329 -15.28 -14.55 5.44
C SER A 329 -14.93 -15.99 5.03
N THR A 330 -13.95 -16.18 4.15
CA THR A 330 -13.49 -17.51 3.72
C THR A 330 -12.92 -18.29 4.89
N CYS A 331 -12.11 -17.66 5.75
CA CYS A 331 -11.57 -18.29 6.96
C CYS A 331 -12.70 -18.67 7.94
N THR A 332 -13.71 -17.83 8.10
CA THR A 332 -14.86 -18.09 8.98
C THR A 332 -15.72 -19.24 8.46
N PHE A 333 -15.99 -19.31 7.15
CA PHE A 333 -16.66 -20.47 6.57
C PHE A 333 -15.83 -21.74 6.72
N THR A 334 -14.52 -21.67 6.48
CA THR A 334 -13.61 -22.82 6.60
C THR A 334 -13.60 -23.37 8.03
N GLU A 335 -13.46 -22.49 9.02
CA GLU A 335 -13.52 -22.83 10.44
C GLU A 335 -14.87 -23.47 10.79
N SER A 336 -15.98 -22.83 10.41
CA SER A 336 -17.32 -23.30 10.76
C SER A 336 -17.61 -24.68 10.16
N ILE A 337 -17.20 -24.95 8.92
CA ILE A 337 -17.33 -26.27 8.29
C ILE A 337 -16.55 -27.32 9.06
N LEU A 338 -15.28 -27.09 9.35
CA LEU A 338 -14.43 -28.09 10.02
C LEU A 338 -14.85 -28.32 11.48
N ARG A 339 -15.33 -27.28 12.16
CA ARG A 339 -15.92 -27.41 13.49
C ARG A 339 -17.21 -28.23 13.49
N ASN A 340 -18.11 -27.98 12.53
CA ASN A 340 -19.35 -28.76 12.39
C ASN A 340 -19.08 -30.21 11.96
N TRP A 341 -17.92 -30.47 11.33
CA TRP A 341 -17.43 -31.82 11.06
C TRP A 341 -16.93 -32.54 12.32
N GLY A 342 -16.55 -31.80 13.37
CA GLY A 342 -16.14 -32.34 14.67
C GLY A 342 -14.67 -32.09 15.04
N PHE A 343 -13.93 -31.29 14.26
CA PHE A 343 -12.55 -30.93 14.57
C PHE A 343 -12.46 -29.78 15.56
N ARG A 344 -11.41 -29.79 16.37
CA ARG A 344 -11.05 -28.66 17.22
C ARG A 344 -10.35 -27.59 16.41
N THR A 345 -10.93 -26.39 16.33
CA THR A 345 -10.49 -25.34 15.40
C THR A 345 -9.80 -24.19 16.11
N GLY A 346 -8.74 -23.68 15.51
CA GLY A 346 -8.16 -22.37 15.83
C GLY A 346 -8.28 -21.45 14.64
N LEU A 347 -8.86 -20.26 14.82
CA LEU A 347 -9.05 -19.27 13.75
C LEU A 347 -8.39 -17.94 14.15
N PHE A 348 -7.45 -17.49 13.31
CA PHE A 348 -6.80 -16.19 13.44
C PHE A 348 -7.25 -15.24 12.34
N THR A 349 -7.85 -14.09 12.71
CA THR A 349 -8.42 -13.12 11.77
C THR A 349 -7.97 -11.68 12.02
N SER A 350 -8.16 -10.82 11.01
CA SER A 350 -7.81 -9.41 11.10
C SER A 350 -8.64 -8.48 10.20
N PRO A 351 -8.85 -7.21 10.61
CA PRO A 351 -8.71 -6.68 11.97
C PRO A 351 -9.86 -7.14 12.89
N HIS A 352 -9.78 -6.85 14.20
CA HIS A 352 -10.95 -6.95 15.09
C HIS A 352 -11.80 -5.69 15.01
N LEU A 353 -13.03 -5.80 15.52
CA LEU A 353 -14.06 -4.78 15.47
C LEU A 353 -14.16 -3.98 16.77
N ILE A 354 -14.20 -4.66 17.92
CA ILE A 354 -14.37 -4.07 19.25
C ILE A 354 -13.22 -4.47 20.18
N ASP A 355 -12.93 -5.76 20.28
CA ASP A 355 -11.97 -6.34 21.21
C ASP A 355 -10.87 -7.12 20.47
N ILE A 356 -9.62 -6.97 20.92
CA ILE A 356 -8.47 -7.68 20.35
C ILE A 356 -8.62 -9.21 20.39
N LYS A 357 -9.37 -9.74 21.37
CA LYS A 357 -9.66 -11.17 21.50
C LYS A 357 -10.41 -11.75 20.31
N GLU A 358 -11.18 -10.93 19.58
CA GLU A 358 -11.91 -11.37 18.37
C GLU A 358 -11.00 -11.96 17.30
N ARG A 359 -9.72 -11.56 17.28
CA ARG A 359 -8.70 -12.07 16.37
C ARG A 359 -8.36 -13.54 16.63
N PHE A 360 -8.67 -14.07 17.80
CA PHE A 360 -8.30 -15.42 18.22
C PHE A 360 -9.57 -16.17 18.62
N ARG A 361 -10.01 -17.10 17.78
CA ARG A 361 -11.16 -17.96 18.08
C ARG A 361 -10.73 -19.41 18.25
N LEU A 362 -11.28 -20.07 19.25
CA LEU A 362 -11.18 -21.49 19.51
C LEU A 362 -12.58 -22.07 19.40
N ASP A 363 -12.76 -23.06 18.53
CA ASP A 363 -14.05 -23.73 18.33
C ASP A 363 -15.20 -22.74 18.04
N GLY A 364 -14.93 -21.74 17.19
CA GLY A 364 -15.88 -20.71 16.79
C GLY A 364 -16.11 -19.60 17.82
N VAL A 365 -15.55 -19.71 19.02
CA VAL A 365 -15.74 -18.76 20.13
C VAL A 365 -14.47 -17.94 20.36
N GLU A 366 -14.63 -16.66 20.69
CA GLU A 366 -13.50 -15.79 21.06
C GLU A 366 -12.75 -16.36 22.26
N ILE A 367 -11.42 -16.24 22.26
CA ILE A 367 -10.59 -16.69 23.38
C ILE A 367 -11.03 -16.00 24.68
N CYS A 368 -11.16 -16.76 25.78
CA CYS A 368 -11.48 -16.18 27.07
C CYS A 368 -10.33 -15.33 27.59
N GLU A 369 -10.65 -14.36 28.44
CA GLU A 369 -9.69 -13.34 28.89
C GLU A 369 -8.52 -13.95 29.68
N GLU A 370 -8.79 -14.97 30.49
CA GLU A 370 -7.78 -15.64 31.31
C GLU A 370 -6.73 -16.32 30.42
N LYS A 371 -7.18 -17.06 29.41
CA LYS A 371 -6.29 -17.72 28.43
C LYS A 371 -5.51 -16.69 27.63
N PHE A 372 -6.19 -15.65 27.14
CA PHE A 372 -5.55 -14.58 26.37
C PHE A 372 -4.41 -13.93 27.17
N LEU A 373 -4.67 -13.51 28.41
CA LEU A 373 -3.67 -12.88 29.27
C LEU A 373 -2.51 -13.83 29.57
N ALA A 374 -2.79 -15.10 29.87
CA ALA A 374 -1.76 -16.10 30.15
C ALA A 374 -0.79 -16.27 28.96
N TYR A 375 -1.33 -16.45 27.74
CA TYR A 375 -0.51 -16.61 26.55
C TYR A 375 0.17 -15.32 26.11
N PHE A 376 -0.50 -14.18 26.27
CA PHE A 376 0.07 -12.86 25.99
C PHE A 376 1.33 -12.63 26.84
N TRP A 377 1.23 -12.79 28.16
CA TRP A 377 2.36 -12.57 29.06
C TRP A 377 3.46 -13.61 28.84
N TRP A 378 3.11 -14.85 28.53
CA TRP A 378 4.09 -15.88 28.16
C TRP A 378 4.94 -15.46 26.95
N CYS A 379 4.29 -14.95 25.89
CA CYS A 379 4.99 -14.47 24.69
C CYS A 379 5.79 -13.19 24.98
N TYR A 380 5.16 -12.22 25.64
CA TYR A 380 5.75 -10.91 25.89
C TYR A 380 7.02 -11.00 26.74
N LEU A 381 6.99 -11.77 27.84
CA LEU A 381 8.14 -11.89 28.74
C LEU A 381 9.33 -12.55 28.03
N ARG A 382 9.10 -13.64 27.27
CA ARG A 382 10.17 -14.34 26.52
C ARG A 382 10.77 -13.50 25.40
N LEU A 383 9.94 -12.75 24.68
CA LEU A 383 10.44 -11.83 23.67
C LEU A 383 11.24 -10.72 24.34
N LYS A 384 10.72 -10.12 25.41
CA LYS A 384 11.38 -9.04 26.15
C LYS A 384 12.75 -9.44 26.70
N GLU A 385 12.91 -10.66 27.19
CA GLU A 385 14.18 -11.21 27.65
C GLU A 385 15.22 -11.35 26.52
N LYS A 386 14.77 -11.56 25.28
CA LYS A 386 15.63 -11.78 24.11
C LYS A 386 15.78 -10.54 23.21
N THR A 387 15.14 -9.42 23.56
CA THR A 387 15.26 -8.13 22.85
C THR A 387 16.33 -7.24 23.47
N ASP A 388 17.08 -6.53 22.64
CA ASP A 388 18.07 -5.52 23.01
C ASP A 388 18.04 -4.34 22.01
N ASP A 389 18.93 -3.36 22.16
CA ASP A 389 19.00 -2.20 21.24
C ASP A 389 19.24 -2.59 19.77
N ASN A 390 19.75 -3.80 19.50
CA ASN A 390 19.99 -4.32 18.16
C ASN A 390 18.86 -5.23 17.65
N VAL A 391 17.99 -5.73 18.54
CA VAL A 391 16.85 -6.59 18.21
C VAL A 391 15.61 -6.04 18.92
N PRO A 392 14.82 -5.19 18.24
CA PRO A 392 13.65 -4.59 18.84
C PRO A 392 12.51 -5.60 19.01
N MET A 393 11.54 -5.25 19.86
CA MET A 393 10.29 -5.99 19.98
C MET A 393 9.59 -6.10 18.61
N PRO A 394 8.93 -7.24 18.31
CA PRO A 394 8.18 -7.39 17.07
C PRO A 394 7.08 -6.33 16.93
N THR A 395 6.76 -5.96 15.69
CA THR A 395 5.65 -5.02 15.46
C THR A 395 4.33 -5.63 15.93
N PHE A 396 3.32 -4.79 16.20
CA PHE A 396 2.04 -5.20 16.76
C PHE A 396 1.44 -6.44 16.06
N PHE A 397 1.33 -6.43 14.73
CA PHE A 397 0.77 -7.56 14.00
C PHE A 397 1.65 -8.81 14.06
N HIS A 398 2.98 -8.65 14.00
CA HIS A 398 3.91 -9.78 14.15
C HIS A 398 3.79 -10.45 15.53
N PHE A 399 3.69 -9.66 16.58
CA PHE A 399 3.46 -10.17 17.93
C PHE A 399 2.15 -10.96 18.01
N LEU A 400 1.06 -10.44 17.42
CA LEU A 400 -0.23 -11.13 17.45
C LEU A 400 -0.22 -12.43 16.63
N ALA A 401 0.45 -12.48 15.49
CA ALA A 401 0.59 -13.72 14.73
C ALA A 401 1.36 -14.79 15.53
N LEU A 402 2.45 -14.41 16.20
CA LEU A 402 3.19 -15.30 17.11
C LEU A 402 2.34 -15.76 18.29
N LEU A 403 1.54 -14.86 18.86
CA LEU A 403 0.57 -15.19 19.90
C LEU A 403 -0.48 -16.20 19.40
N ALA A 404 -0.97 -16.06 18.16
CA ALA A 404 -1.90 -17.02 17.56
C ALA A 404 -1.30 -18.43 17.46
N PHE A 405 -0.08 -18.54 16.94
CA PHE A 405 0.64 -19.81 16.89
C PHE A 405 0.82 -20.42 18.29
N LYS A 406 1.17 -19.59 19.29
CA LYS A 406 1.30 -20.05 20.67
C LYS A 406 -0.03 -20.56 21.24
N ILE A 407 -1.13 -19.82 21.04
CA ILE A 407 -2.46 -20.19 21.51
C ILE A 407 -2.85 -21.54 20.90
N PHE A 408 -2.82 -21.65 19.58
CA PHE A 408 -3.29 -22.84 18.88
C PHE A 408 -2.43 -24.08 19.17
N ALA A 409 -1.11 -23.90 19.31
CA ALA A 409 -0.22 -24.98 19.73
C ALA A 409 -0.47 -25.42 21.18
N ALA A 410 -0.62 -24.49 22.11
CA ALA A 410 -0.85 -24.79 23.52
C ALA A 410 -2.23 -25.42 23.76
N GLU A 411 -3.22 -24.96 23.01
CA GLU A 411 -4.57 -25.49 23.06
C GLU A 411 -4.68 -26.84 22.33
N GLN A 412 -3.74 -27.22 21.46
CA GLN A 412 -3.79 -28.46 20.68
C GLN A 412 -5.02 -28.50 19.76
N VAL A 413 -5.18 -27.48 18.91
CA VAL A 413 -6.21 -27.50 17.88
C VAL A 413 -5.84 -28.49 16.77
N ASP A 414 -6.84 -29.19 16.21
CA ASP A 414 -6.66 -30.12 15.11
C ASP A 414 -6.36 -29.38 13.79
N VAL A 415 -6.95 -28.20 13.62
CA VAL A 415 -6.76 -27.34 12.45
C VAL A 415 -6.55 -25.89 12.87
N SER A 416 -5.60 -25.24 12.22
CA SER A 416 -5.32 -23.81 12.39
C SER A 416 -5.60 -23.07 11.08
N ILE A 417 -6.61 -22.19 11.08
CA ILE A 417 -7.00 -21.36 9.96
C ILE A 417 -6.37 -19.97 10.16
N MET A 418 -5.42 -19.62 9.29
CA MET A 418 -4.63 -18.39 9.40
C MET A 418 -5.02 -17.42 8.29
N GLU A 419 -5.61 -16.28 8.66
CA GLU A 419 -5.80 -15.14 7.76
C GLU A 419 -4.50 -14.32 7.66
N VAL A 420 -4.05 -14.06 6.43
CA VAL A 420 -2.98 -13.09 6.16
C VAL A 420 -3.44 -11.68 6.46
N GLY A 421 -2.62 -10.91 7.19
CA GLY A 421 -2.90 -9.50 7.48
C GLY A 421 -2.76 -8.62 6.25
N LEU A 422 -1.55 -8.53 5.71
CA LEU A 422 -1.24 -7.68 4.56
C LEU A 422 -0.31 -8.39 3.56
N GLY A 423 -0.62 -8.31 2.27
CA GLY A 423 0.18 -8.94 1.23
C GLY A 423 0.12 -10.48 1.33
N GLY A 424 1.25 -11.09 1.67
CA GLY A 424 1.40 -12.53 1.88
C GLY A 424 2.86 -12.95 2.06
N LYS A 425 3.71 -12.60 1.09
CA LYS A 425 5.13 -12.98 1.05
C LYS A 425 5.91 -12.64 2.32
N TYR A 426 5.73 -11.42 2.83
CA TYR A 426 6.40 -10.93 4.04
C TYR A 426 5.46 -10.79 5.24
N ASP A 427 4.26 -11.36 5.16
CA ASP A 427 3.30 -11.30 6.26
C ASP A 427 3.76 -12.14 7.45
N ALA A 428 3.44 -11.70 8.67
CA ALA A 428 3.80 -12.39 9.89
C ALA A 428 3.23 -13.82 9.99
N THR A 429 2.13 -14.10 9.31
CA THR A 429 1.54 -15.44 9.24
C THR A 429 2.27 -16.35 8.26
N ASN A 430 3.12 -15.82 7.37
CA ASN A 430 3.90 -16.61 6.40
C ASN A 430 5.17 -17.25 6.99
N LEU A 431 5.23 -17.39 8.32
CA LEU A 431 6.22 -18.20 9.03
C LEU A 431 5.98 -19.71 8.89
N VAL A 432 4.84 -20.09 8.31
CA VAL A 432 4.43 -21.48 8.10
C VAL A 432 5.26 -22.10 6.97
N PRO A 433 6.07 -23.13 7.24
CA PRO A 433 6.90 -23.75 6.22
C PRO A 433 6.07 -24.64 5.28
N THR A 434 5.12 -25.39 5.83
CA THR A 434 4.34 -26.43 5.14
C THR A 434 2.87 -26.39 5.58
N PRO A 435 2.07 -25.46 5.06
CA PRO A 435 0.61 -25.51 5.24
C PRO A 435 0.05 -26.72 4.48
N ILE A 436 -1.13 -27.20 4.90
CA ILE A 436 -1.83 -28.31 4.24
C ILE A 436 -2.42 -27.83 2.90
N VAL A 437 -2.95 -26.61 2.88
CA VAL A 437 -3.57 -26.00 1.70
C VAL A 437 -3.56 -24.47 1.81
N CYS A 438 -3.36 -23.80 0.68
CA CYS A 438 -3.41 -22.33 0.59
C CYS A 438 -4.65 -21.84 -0.18
N GLY A 439 -5.20 -20.69 0.22
CA GLY A 439 -6.32 -20.04 -0.44
C GLY A 439 -6.01 -18.59 -0.83
N ILE A 440 -6.35 -18.18 -2.06
CA ILE A 440 -6.29 -16.78 -2.51
C ILE A 440 -7.71 -16.31 -2.85
N THR A 441 -8.28 -15.45 -2.01
CA THR A 441 -9.59 -14.83 -2.25
C THR A 441 -9.50 -13.74 -3.33
N SER A 442 -10.60 -13.06 -3.64
CA SER A 442 -10.65 -12.04 -4.69
C SER A 442 -9.56 -10.98 -4.53
N LEU A 443 -8.87 -10.71 -5.65
CA LEU A 443 -7.82 -9.71 -5.76
C LEU A 443 -8.35 -8.42 -6.38
N GLY A 444 -7.89 -7.31 -5.85
CA GLY A 444 -8.27 -5.97 -6.26
C GLY A 444 -7.27 -4.94 -5.74
N TYR A 445 -7.39 -3.72 -6.23
CA TYR A 445 -6.56 -2.60 -5.83
C TYR A 445 -6.82 -2.22 -4.37
N ASP A 446 -5.86 -2.49 -3.50
CA ASP A 446 -5.86 -2.09 -2.09
C ASP A 446 -4.42 -2.04 -1.60
N HIS A 447 -4.11 -1.11 -0.70
CA HIS A 447 -2.76 -0.93 -0.16
C HIS A 447 -1.65 -0.78 -1.22
N MET A 448 -1.91 -0.04 -2.30
CA MET A 448 -0.98 0.14 -3.43
C MET A 448 0.36 0.76 -3.02
N GLU A 449 0.36 1.59 -1.98
CA GLU A 449 1.56 2.20 -1.40
C GLU A 449 2.57 1.17 -0.86
N ILE A 450 2.11 -0.04 -0.52
CA ILE A 450 2.92 -1.10 0.09
C ILE A 450 3.09 -2.30 -0.85
N LEU A 451 2.02 -2.69 -1.55
CA LEU A 451 1.98 -3.95 -2.31
C LEU A 451 2.31 -3.79 -3.80
N GLY A 452 2.37 -2.56 -4.30
CA GLY A 452 2.59 -2.26 -5.71
C GLY A 452 1.39 -1.54 -6.35
N ASN A 453 1.65 -0.93 -7.51
CA ASN A 453 0.69 -0.10 -8.24
C ASN A 453 -0.10 -0.87 -9.31
N THR A 454 0.19 -2.16 -9.47
CA THR A 454 -0.44 -3.05 -10.46
C THR A 454 -1.10 -4.25 -9.80
N LEU A 455 -2.13 -4.85 -10.43
CA LEU A 455 -2.73 -6.07 -9.90
C LEU A 455 -1.76 -7.24 -9.94
N GLY A 456 -0.82 -7.26 -10.89
CA GLY A 456 0.23 -8.25 -10.99
C GLY A 456 1.17 -8.24 -9.78
N GLU A 457 1.62 -7.07 -9.33
CA GLU A 457 2.46 -6.94 -8.13
C GLU A 457 1.70 -7.37 -6.86
N ILE A 458 0.45 -6.91 -6.72
CA ILE A 458 -0.44 -7.29 -5.60
C ILE A 458 -0.66 -8.80 -5.58
N ALA A 459 -0.88 -9.42 -6.75
CA ALA A 459 -1.02 -10.87 -6.89
C ALA A 459 0.28 -11.60 -6.55
N GLY A 460 1.43 -11.07 -6.96
CA GLY A 460 2.75 -11.63 -6.64
C GLY A 460 3.06 -11.64 -5.15
N GLU A 461 2.75 -10.55 -4.45
CA GLU A 461 2.88 -10.47 -2.99
C GLU A 461 1.96 -11.48 -2.28
N LYS A 462 0.71 -11.61 -2.73
CA LYS A 462 -0.26 -12.56 -2.14
C LYS A 462 0.07 -14.01 -2.45
N ALA A 463 0.55 -14.30 -3.65
CA ALA A 463 1.07 -15.62 -4.04
C ALA A 463 2.32 -16.03 -3.22
N GLY A 464 2.92 -15.12 -2.45
CA GLY A 464 4.03 -15.43 -1.55
C GLY A 464 3.70 -16.43 -0.44
N ILE A 465 2.42 -16.75 -0.21
CA ILE A 465 2.01 -17.84 0.69
C ILE A 465 2.07 -19.22 0.03
N PHE A 466 2.24 -19.30 -1.29
CA PHE A 466 2.41 -20.57 -1.99
C PHE A 466 3.69 -21.26 -1.53
N LYS A 467 3.60 -22.57 -1.29
CA LYS A 467 4.72 -23.41 -0.85
C LYS A 467 4.89 -24.58 -1.81
N HIS A 468 6.12 -25.04 -1.96
CA HIS A 468 6.46 -26.05 -2.94
C HIS A 468 5.58 -27.30 -2.81
N GLN A 469 4.94 -27.72 -3.91
CA GLN A 469 4.04 -28.88 -3.99
C GLN A 469 2.77 -28.85 -3.11
N ILE A 470 2.52 -27.77 -2.37
CA ILE A 470 1.32 -27.65 -1.55
C ILE A 470 0.14 -27.19 -2.42
N PRO A 471 -1.04 -27.84 -2.35
CA PRO A 471 -2.20 -27.44 -3.13
C PRO A 471 -2.68 -26.03 -2.78
N ALA A 472 -3.11 -25.30 -3.81
CA ALA A 472 -3.65 -23.96 -3.66
C ALA A 472 -4.95 -23.78 -4.44
N PHE A 473 -5.85 -23.00 -3.88
CA PHE A 473 -7.12 -22.65 -4.52
C PHE A 473 -7.26 -21.15 -4.63
N THR A 474 -7.84 -20.70 -5.73
CA THR A 474 -8.24 -19.30 -5.90
C THR A 474 -9.62 -19.20 -6.51
N VAL A 475 -10.23 -18.03 -6.40
CA VAL A 475 -11.50 -17.69 -7.06
C VAL A 475 -11.20 -17.10 -8.44
N PRO A 476 -12.19 -16.88 -9.33
CA PRO A 476 -11.94 -16.17 -10.58
C PRO A 476 -11.30 -14.81 -10.31
N GLN A 477 -10.23 -14.50 -11.02
CA GLN A 477 -9.45 -13.26 -10.88
C GLN A 477 -9.40 -12.50 -12.20
N PRO A 478 -9.12 -11.18 -12.17
CA PRO A 478 -8.69 -10.45 -13.37
C PRO A 478 -7.49 -11.13 -14.03
N ASP A 479 -7.41 -11.07 -15.36
CA ASP A 479 -6.39 -11.80 -16.14
C ASP A 479 -4.96 -11.47 -15.71
N GLU A 480 -4.68 -10.19 -15.44
CA GLU A 480 -3.38 -9.72 -14.96
C GLU A 480 -2.95 -10.44 -13.67
N ALA A 481 -3.85 -10.52 -12.70
CA ALA A 481 -3.60 -11.20 -11.43
C ALA A 481 -3.51 -12.72 -11.61
N MET A 482 -4.43 -13.31 -12.41
CA MET A 482 -4.47 -14.75 -12.62
C MET A 482 -3.18 -15.28 -13.30
N ASN A 483 -2.62 -14.51 -14.24
CA ASN A 483 -1.38 -14.87 -14.91
C ASN A 483 -0.22 -14.97 -13.92
N VAL A 484 -0.09 -14.01 -13.01
CA VAL A 484 0.95 -14.04 -11.96
C VAL A 484 0.74 -15.21 -11.00
N LEU A 485 -0.52 -15.49 -10.60
CA LEU A 485 -0.81 -16.65 -9.74
C LEU A 485 -0.40 -17.96 -10.41
N ARG A 486 -0.72 -18.15 -11.70
CA ARG A 486 -0.33 -19.35 -12.46
C ARG A 486 1.18 -19.46 -12.63
N GLU A 487 1.85 -18.36 -12.94
CA GLU A 487 3.31 -18.35 -13.07
C GLU A 487 3.98 -18.74 -11.76
N LYS A 488 3.56 -18.15 -10.63
CA LYS A 488 4.08 -18.48 -9.30
C LYS A 488 3.79 -19.92 -8.91
N ALA A 489 2.58 -20.39 -9.20
CA ALA A 489 2.23 -21.78 -8.95
C ALA A 489 3.11 -22.74 -9.76
N SER A 490 3.34 -22.46 -11.04
CA SER A 490 4.24 -23.25 -11.90
C SER A 490 5.69 -23.25 -11.40
N GLN A 491 6.21 -22.11 -10.96
CA GLN A 491 7.57 -22.00 -10.40
C GLN A 491 7.77 -22.88 -9.16
N LEU A 492 6.71 -23.06 -8.37
CA LEU A 492 6.74 -23.82 -7.11
C LEU A 492 6.14 -25.23 -7.23
N ASN A 493 5.75 -25.67 -8.43
CA ASN A 493 5.02 -26.93 -8.66
C ASN A 493 3.77 -27.06 -7.78
N VAL A 494 3.05 -25.95 -7.57
CA VAL A 494 1.80 -25.89 -6.79
C VAL A 494 0.64 -26.29 -7.70
N PRO A 495 -0.17 -27.29 -7.32
CA PRO A 495 -1.42 -27.59 -8.02
C PRO A 495 -2.44 -26.50 -7.69
N LEU A 496 -2.46 -25.44 -8.51
CA LEU A 496 -3.38 -24.32 -8.39
C LEU A 496 -4.68 -24.60 -9.14
N GLN A 497 -5.82 -24.56 -8.44
CA GLN A 497 -7.15 -24.69 -9.04
C GLN A 497 -8.00 -23.42 -8.83
N VAL A 498 -8.74 -23.03 -9.87
CA VAL A 498 -9.75 -21.98 -9.78
C VAL A 498 -11.09 -22.61 -9.38
N VAL A 499 -11.68 -22.11 -8.30
CA VAL A 499 -12.93 -22.59 -7.72
C VAL A 499 -14.09 -21.76 -8.23
N THR A 500 -15.20 -22.41 -8.59
CA THR A 500 -16.43 -21.72 -8.97
C THR A 500 -17.19 -21.25 -7.74
N PRO A 501 -18.00 -20.18 -7.85
CA PRO A 501 -18.92 -19.79 -6.78
C PRO A 501 -19.82 -20.95 -6.38
N LEU A 502 -20.16 -21.03 -5.09
CA LEU A 502 -21.09 -22.05 -4.58
C LEU A 502 -22.48 -21.86 -5.18
N ASP A 503 -23.06 -22.91 -5.77
CA ASP A 503 -24.45 -22.89 -6.23
C ASP A 503 -25.40 -22.88 -5.02
N PRO A 504 -26.26 -21.85 -4.86
CA PRO A 504 -27.23 -21.78 -3.76
C PRO A 504 -28.16 -23.00 -3.68
N LYS A 505 -28.41 -23.69 -4.79
CA LYS A 505 -29.26 -24.89 -4.83
C LYS A 505 -28.72 -26.03 -3.97
N LEU A 506 -27.41 -26.04 -3.73
CA LEU A 506 -26.75 -27.07 -2.92
C LEU A 506 -26.96 -26.89 -1.41
N LEU A 507 -27.56 -25.76 -0.98
CA LEU A 507 -27.86 -25.47 0.42
C LEU A 507 -29.24 -25.99 0.87
N ASN A 508 -29.93 -26.80 0.06
CA ASN A 508 -31.25 -27.37 0.37
C ASN A 508 -32.31 -26.30 0.76
N GLY A 509 -32.25 -25.13 0.13
CA GLY A 509 -33.16 -24.00 0.42
C GLY A 509 -32.74 -23.13 1.61
N LEU A 510 -31.64 -23.44 2.29
CA LEU A 510 -31.06 -22.61 3.33
C LEU A 510 -30.19 -21.48 2.74
N ARG A 511 -29.98 -20.41 3.51
CA ARG A 511 -29.09 -19.29 3.16
C ARG A 511 -27.75 -19.42 3.88
N LEU A 512 -26.70 -18.85 3.29
CA LEU A 512 -25.41 -18.73 3.96
C LEU A 512 -25.53 -17.92 5.25
N GLY A 513 -24.75 -18.28 6.28
CA GLY A 513 -24.71 -17.54 7.55
C GLY A 513 -24.12 -16.14 7.41
N LEU A 514 -23.32 -15.90 6.37
CA LEU A 514 -22.88 -14.57 5.96
C LEU A 514 -23.66 -14.16 4.70
N GLU A 515 -24.37 -13.04 4.76
CA GLU A 515 -25.19 -12.55 3.65
C GLU A 515 -24.40 -11.80 2.58
N GLY A 516 -24.96 -11.75 1.37
CA GLY A 516 -24.41 -11.05 0.20
C GLY A 516 -23.95 -12.00 -0.92
N GLU A 517 -24.15 -11.60 -2.18
CA GLU A 517 -23.84 -12.44 -3.36
C GLU A 517 -22.36 -12.82 -3.45
N HIS A 518 -21.48 -11.90 -3.07
CA HIS A 518 -20.04 -12.13 -3.05
C HIS A 518 -19.62 -13.23 -2.05
N GLN A 519 -20.46 -13.55 -1.06
CA GLN A 519 -20.17 -14.62 -0.10
C GLN A 519 -20.24 -16.02 -0.71
N TYR A 520 -20.97 -16.23 -1.81
CA TYR A 520 -20.98 -17.52 -2.51
C TYR A 520 -19.62 -17.84 -3.14
N ILE A 521 -18.86 -16.81 -3.54
CA ILE A 521 -17.48 -16.96 -4.01
C ILE A 521 -16.57 -17.39 -2.85
N ASN A 522 -16.68 -16.73 -1.69
CA ASN A 522 -15.92 -17.05 -0.48
C ASN A 522 -16.27 -18.45 0.06
N ALA A 523 -17.54 -18.81 0.05
CA ALA A 523 -18.05 -20.11 0.45
C ALA A 523 -17.53 -21.22 -0.46
N GLY A 524 -17.56 -21.02 -1.79
CA GLY A 524 -16.99 -21.97 -2.75
C GLY A 524 -15.52 -22.25 -2.47
N LEU A 525 -14.73 -21.20 -2.24
CA LEU A 525 -13.32 -21.35 -1.87
C LEU A 525 -13.15 -22.09 -0.53
N ALA A 526 -13.95 -21.76 0.50
CA ALA A 526 -13.92 -22.46 1.78
C ALA A 526 -14.23 -23.97 1.65
N VAL A 527 -15.22 -24.34 0.84
CA VAL A 527 -15.55 -25.74 0.55
C VAL A 527 -14.35 -26.48 -0.07
N ALA A 528 -13.64 -25.86 -1.00
CA ALA A 528 -12.46 -26.46 -1.63
C ALA A 528 -11.29 -26.63 -0.64
N LEU A 529 -11.07 -25.63 0.22
CA LEU A 529 -10.06 -25.68 1.28
C LEU A 529 -10.36 -26.81 2.27
N CYS A 530 -11.58 -26.88 2.80
CA CYS A 530 -12.01 -27.94 3.72
C CYS A 530 -11.92 -29.33 3.08
N SER A 531 -12.43 -29.47 1.85
CA SER A 531 -12.41 -30.76 1.14
C SER A 531 -10.99 -31.29 0.94
N THR A 532 -10.04 -30.40 0.66
CA THR A 532 -8.62 -30.78 0.49
C THR A 532 -7.96 -31.09 1.82
N TRP A 533 -8.25 -30.28 2.85
CA TRP A 533 -7.72 -30.52 4.19
C TRP A 533 -8.18 -31.87 4.75
N LEU A 534 -9.47 -32.22 4.60
CA LEU A 534 -10.03 -33.51 5.02
C LEU A 534 -9.35 -34.68 4.29
N LYS A 535 -9.22 -34.59 2.96
CA LYS A 535 -8.54 -35.63 2.14
C LYS A 535 -7.10 -35.90 2.57
N MET A 536 -6.39 -34.89 3.07
CA MET A 536 -5.01 -35.02 3.49
C MET A 536 -4.86 -35.53 4.93
N ASN A 537 -5.94 -35.54 5.72
CA ASN A 537 -5.88 -35.78 7.17
C ASN A 537 -6.76 -36.93 7.67
N GLU A 538 -7.75 -37.39 6.91
CA GLU A 538 -8.61 -38.53 7.27
C GLU A 538 -8.22 -39.81 6.51
N HIS A 539 -8.53 -40.98 7.11
CA HIS A 539 -8.28 -42.28 6.51
C HIS A 539 -9.18 -42.50 5.27
N PRO A 540 -8.68 -43.13 4.19
CA PRO A 540 -9.41 -43.28 2.93
C PRO A 540 -10.70 -44.13 2.99
N GLU A 541 -11.00 -44.78 4.11
CA GLU A 541 -12.19 -45.63 4.29
C GLU A 541 -13.46 -44.84 4.65
N ASP A 542 -13.35 -43.63 5.22
CA ASP A 542 -14.52 -42.81 5.61
C ASP A 542 -14.97 -41.81 4.52
N LEU A 543 -14.20 -41.71 3.43
CA LEU A 543 -14.31 -40.61 2.48
C LEU A 543 -15.01 -41.02 1.17
N HIS A 544 -16.35 -41.06 1.16
CA HIS A 544 -17.17 -41.02 -0.07
C HIS A 544 -17.11 -39.62 -0.76
N LEU A 545 -15.95 -38.96 -0.78
CA LEU A 545 -15.75 -37.60 -1.29
C LEU A 545 -15.71 -37.49 -2.83
N LYS A 546 -16.04 -38.57 -3.56
CA LYS A 546 -16.17 -38.55 -5.03
C LYS A 546 -17.49 -37.90 -5.50
N GLN A 547 -18.42 -37.57 -4.60
CA GLN A 547 -19.76 -37.05 -4.93
C GLN A 547 -20.03 -35.56 -4.60
N ILE A 548 -19.02 -34.78 -4.20
CA ILE A 548 -19.19 -33.33 -3.91
C ILE A 548 -19.59 -32.53 -5.18
N GLN A 549 -19.43 -33.09 -6.39
CA GLN A 549 -19.87 -32.43 -7.61
C GLN A 549 -21.40 -32.27 -7.72
N HIS A 550 -22.20 -33.04 -6.97
CA HIS A 550 -23.67 -32.98 -7.07
C HIS A 550 -24.41 -32.74 -5.75
N THR A 551 -23.80 -33.04 -4.59
CA THR A 551 -24.42 -32.81 -3.27
C THR A 551 -23.36 -32.47 -2.22
N LEU A 552 -23.61 -31.44 -1.40
CA LEU A 552 -22.75 -31.09 -0.26
C LEU A 552 -23.11 -31.94 0.97
N PRO A 553 -22.11 -32.42 1.75
CA PRO A 553 -22.35 -33.10 3.02
C PRO A 553 -23.12 -32.21 4.00
N GLU A 554 -23.91 -32.81 4.89
CA GLU A 554 -24.71 -32.07 5.87
C GLU A 554 -23.85 -31.15 6.75
N HIS A 555 -22.69 -31.63 7.22
CA HIS A 555 -21.74 -30.82 8.00
C HIS A 555 -21.25 -29.57 7.25
N PHE A 556 -21.09 -29.66 5.92
CA PHE A 556 -20.72 -28.49 5.11
C PHE A 556 -21.88 -27.50 5.04
N ILE A 557 -23.11 -27.98 4.83
CA ILE A 557 -24.30 -27.13 4.79
C ILE A 557 -24.47 -26.44 6.15
N GLN A 558 -24.42 -27.19 7.26
CA GLN A 558 -24.50 -26.65 8.61
C GLN A 558 -23.38 -25.63 8.88
N GLY A 559 -22.13 -25.93 8.49
CA GLY A 559 -21.01 -25.00 8.63
C GLY A 559 -21.21 -23.71 7.85
N LEU A 560 -21.68 -23.79 6.61
CA LEU A 560 -21.95 -22.64 5.74
C LEU A 560 -23.12 -21.78 6.22
N THR A 561 -24.15 -22.39 6.80
CA THR A 561 -25.37 -21.69 7.26
C THR A 561 -25.21 -21.10 8.66
N THR A 562 -24.34 -21.66 9.50
CA THR A 562 -24.10 -21.20 10.88
C THR A 562 -22.90 -20.27 11.05
N ALA A 563 -22.10 -20.08 9.98
CA ALA A 563 -20.94 -19.19 10.00
C ALA A 563 -21.35 -17.74 10.36
N SER A 564 -20.63 -17.13 11.30
CA SER A 564 -20.94 -15.77 11.77
C SER A 564 -19.69 -14.91 11.93
N LEU A 565 -19.75 -13.70 11.37
CA LEU A 565 -18.67 -12.72 11.41
C LEU A 565 -19.26 -11.31 11.63
N GLN A 566 -18.90 -10.67 12.74
CA GLN A 566 -19.45 -9.37 13.09
C GLN A 566 -19.02 -8.28 12.11
N GLY A 567 -19.89 -7.30 11.87
CA GLY A 567 -19.64 -6.16 10.99
C GLY A 567 -19.60 -6.48 9.49
N ARG A 568 -20.15 -7.62 9.08
CA ARG A 568 -20.33 -8.04 7.69
C ARG A 568 -21.79 -8.37 7.45
N ALA A 569 -22.48 -7.54 6.67
CA ALA A 569 -23.89 -7.75 6.34
C ALA A 569 -24.74 -8.13 7.57
N GLN A 570 -24.48 -7.46 8.71
CA GLN A 570 -25.03 -7.87 10.01
C GLN A 570 -26.24 -7.00 10.35
N ILE A 571 -27.36 -7.63 10.68
CA ILE A 571 -28.59 -6.94 11.07
C ILE A 571 -28.76 -7.03 12.59
N VAL A 572 -28.91 -5.89 13.26
CA VAL A 572 -29.04 -5.80 14.71
C VAL A 572 -30.22 -4.89 15.08
N PRO A 573 -31.32 -5.42 15.63
CA PRO A 573 -32.38 -4.59 16.21
C PRO A 573 -31.89 -3.94 17.51
N ASP A 574 -32.32 -2.70 17.78
CA ASP A 574 -32.00 -2.01 19.03
C ASP A 574 -32.77 -2.60 20.21
N GLN A 575 -32.06 -3.15 21.20
CA GLN A 575 -32.68 -3.84 22.35
C GLN A 575 -33.09 -2.90 23.49
N PHE A 576 -32.75 -1.60 23.40
CA PHE A 576 -32.98 -0.61 24.47
C PHE A 576 -34.35 0.05 24.46
N ILE A 577 -35.19 -0.24 23.46
CA ILE A 577 -36.56 0.26 23.41
C ILE A 577 -37.44 -0.71 24.21
N ASN A 578 -37.84 -0.28 25.42
CA ASN A 578 -38.58 -1.05 26.42
C ASN A 578 -39.65 -2.02 25.86
N ASN A 579 -39.48 -3.31 26.23
CA ASN A 579 -40.41 -4.43 26.49
C ASN A 579 -41.74 -4.66 25.74
N GLU A 580 -42.22 -3.83 24.81
CA GLU A 580 -43.41 -4.17 24.00
C GLU A 580 -43.23 -3.90 22.49
N ILE A 581 -42.17 -3.21 22.06
CA ILE A 581 -42.00 -2.77 20.65
C ILE A 581 -40.56 -3.01 20.15
N SER A 582 -40.12 -4.27 20.07
CA SER A 582 -38.69 -4.60 19.89
C SER A 582 -38.09 -4.44 18.48
N ASN A 583 -38.80 -3.87 17.49
CA ASN A 583 -38.37 -3.92 16.07
C ASN A 583 -38.49 -2.59 15.29
N GLU A 584 -38.69 -1.46 15.96
CA GLU A 584 -38.88 -0.16 15.29
C GLU A 584 -37.58 0.52 14.84
N LEU A 585 -36.45 0.23 15.50
CA LEU A 585 -35.13 0.69 15.11
C LEU A 585 -34.22 -0.49 14.81
N VAL A 586 -33.76 -0.59 13.56
CA VAL A 586 -32.89 -1.68 13.10
C VAL A 586 -31.62 -1.12 12.48
N PHE A 587 -30.48 -1.62 12.93
CA PHE A 587 -29.17 -1.28 12.38
C PHE A 587 -28.71 -2.35 11.38
N PHE A 588 -28.32 -1.92 10.20
CA PHE A 588 -27.71 -2.73 9.15
C PHE A 588 -26.24 -2.36 9.11
N LEU A 589 -25.37 -3.28 9.49
CA LEU A 589 -23.98 -3.02 9.79
C LEU A 589 -23.06 -3.70 8.77
N ASP A 590 -22.31 -2.91 8.01
CA ASP A 590 -21.31 -3.45 7.09
C ASP A 590 -20.08 -2.56 6.99
N GLY A 591 -18.90 -3.13 7.22
CA GLY A 591 -17.63 -2.41 7.20
C GLY A 591 -17.05 -2.15 5.80
N ALA A 592 -17.88 -1.91 4.77
CA ALA A 592 -17.43 -1.52 3.43
C ALA A 592 -16.68 -0.18 3.45
N HIS A 593 -15.60 -0.10 2.67
CA HIS A 593 -14.65 1.03 2.67
C HIS A 593 -13.85 1.17 1.36
N SER A 594 -14.29 0.51 0.29
CA SER A 594 -13.81 0.65 -1.09
C SER A 594 -15.01 0.76 -2.03
N PRO A 595 -14.87 1.35 -3.24
CA PRO A 595 -15.99 1.51 -4.18
C PRO A 595 -16.74 0.20 -4.46
N GLU A 596 -16.02 -0.90 -4.66
CA GLU A 596 -16.59 -2.22 -4.95
C GLU A 596 -17.31 -2.82 -3.73
N SER A 597 -16.74 -2.63 -2.54
CA SER A 597 -17.40 -3.07 -1.30
C SER A 597 -18.62 -2.24 -0.97
N MET A 598 -18.65 -0.96 -1.33
CA MET A 598 -19.81 -0.08 -1.17
C MET A 598 -20.97 -0.52 -2.07
N GLU A 599 -20.68 -0.87 -3.31
CA GLU A 599 -21.67 -1.46 -4.21
C GLU A 599 -22.18 -2.81 -3.68
N ALA A 600 -21.29 -3.70 -3.23
CA ALA A 600 -21.69 -4.97 -2.64
C ALA A 600 -22.57 -4.79 -1.38
N CYS A 601 -22.26 -3.81 -0.54
CA CYS A 601 -23.03 -3.42 0.63
C CYS A 601 -24.44 -2.94 0.23
N ALA A 602 -24.56 -2.07 -0.78
CA ALA A 602 -25.85 -1.61 -1.29
C ALA A 602 -26.71 -2.74 -1.88
N ARG A 603 -26.09 -3.66 -2.63
CA ARG A 603 -26.79 -4.84 -3.19
C ARG A 603 -27.30 -5.80 -2.12
N TRP A 604 -26.61 -5.88 -0.99
CA TRP A 604 -27.10 -6.63 0.18
C TRP A 604 -28.20 -5.89 0.94
N PHE A 605 -27.99 -4.61 1.24
CA PHE A 605 -28.90 -3.80 2.04
C PHE A 605 -30.30 -3.70 1.41
N SER A 606 -30.34 -3.53 0.08
CA SER A 606 -31.58 -3.27 -0.66
C SER A 606 -32.64 -4.39 -0.59
N PRO A 607 -32.31 -5.68 -0.76
CA PRO A 607 -33.24 -6.78 -0.48
C PRO A 607 -33.43 -7.02 1.02
N ALA A 608 -32.39 -6.85 1.85
CA ALA A 608 -32.47 -7.13 3.29
C ALA A 608 -33.53 -6.28 4.02
N ILE A 609 -33.72 -5.02 3.62
CA ILE A 609 -34.77 -4.16 4.17
C ILE A 609 -36.19 -4.61 3.76
N LYS A 610 -36.35 -5.23 2.58
CA LYS A 610 -37.64 -5.72 2.05
C LYS A 610 -38.03 -7.04 2.69
N ASP A 611 -37.07 -7.95 2.88
CA ASP A 611 -37.28 -9.24 3.56
C ASP A 611 -37.71 -9.03 5.02
N GLN A 612 -37.17 -8.02 5.71
CA GLN A 612 -37.60 -7.67 7.07
C GLN A 612 -39.03 -7.16 7.16
N ASP A 613 -39.56 -6.54 6.11
CA ASP A 613 -40.96 -6.15 6.07
C ASP A 613 -41.84 -7.40 5.88
N GLN A 614 -41.40 -8.39 5.09
CA GLN A 614 -42.10 -9.66 4.86
C GLN A 614 -42.10 -10.62 6.07
N ILE A 615 -40.99 -10.74 6.81
CA ILE A 615 -40.88 -11.62 7.99
C ILE A 615 -41.87 -11.22 9.09
N LEU A 616 -42.18 -9.92 9.23
CA LEU A 616 -43.18 -9.44 10.18
C LEU A 616 -44.64 -9.75 9.77
N PHE A 617 -44.92 -9.95 8.48
CA PHE A 617 -46.26 -10.36 8.02
C PHE A 617 -46.57 -11.83 8.37
N HIS A 618 -45.56 -12.68 8.58
CA HIS A 618 -45.73 -14.11 8.87
C HIS A 618 -45.54 -14.51 10.35
N GLN A 619 -45.11 -13.61 11.24
CA GLN A 619 -45.00 -13.88 12.69
C GLN A 619 -46.31 -13.65 13.47
N LYS A 620 -47.48 -14.01 12.90
CA LYS A 620 -48.69 -14.27 13.71
C LYS A 620 -48.70 -15.77 14.05
N PRO A 621 -48.82 -16.16 15.33
CA PRO A 621 -48.90 -17.58 15.68
C PRO A 621 -50.26 -18.13 15.25
N ASP A 622 -50.25 -19.09 14.33
CA ASP A 622 -51.37 -19.98 14.06
C ASP A 622 -51.61 -20.88 15.29
N ASN A 623 -52.37 -20.37 16.25
CA ASN A 623 -53.02 -21.22 17.25
C ASN A 623 -54.39 -21.62 16.71
N SER A 624 -54.41 -22.64 15.85
CA SER A 624 -55.61 -23.43 15.59
C SER A 624 -55.93 -24.26 16.84
N ASN A 625 -56.85 -23.78 17.69
CA ASN A 625 -57.87 -24.56 18.41
C ASN A 625 -58.46 -23.77 19.58
N PHE A 626 -59.44 -22.89 19.33
CA PHE A 626 -60.57 -22.72 20.26
C PHE A 626 -61.77 -22.04 19.59
N SER A 627 -62.85 -22.83 19.47
CA SER A 627 -64.27 -22.47 19.34
C SER A 627 -64.71 -21.28 18.48
N ASN A 628 -65.44 -21.62 17.41
CA ASN A 628 -66.52 -20.81 16.84
C ASN A 628 -67.50 -20.35 17.92
N GLN A 629 -67.47 -19.07 18.29
CA GLN A 629 -68.61 -18.23 18.70
C GLN A 629 -68.07 -16.92 19.30
N VAL A 630 -67.78 -15.93 18.45
CA VAL A 630 -68.19 -14.51 18.56
C VAL A 630 -67.78 -13.89 17.23
N ALA A 631 -68.67 -13.96 16.26
CA ALA A 631 -68.64 -13.03 15.14
C ALA A 631 -69.18 -11.69 15.64
N LYS A 632 -68.50 -10.60 15.24
CA LYS A 632 -68.81 -9.18 15.46
C LYS A 632 -68.17 -8.58 16.72
N ILE A 633 -67.03 -7.91 16.50
CA ILE A 633 -66.70 -6.52 16.90
C ILE A 633 -65.16 -6.38 16.76
N HIS A 634 -64.70 -5.30 16.10
CA HIS A 634 -63.32 -4.97 15.70
C HIS A 634 -62.80 -5.55 14.36
N HIS A 635 -63.28 -4.97 13.25
CA HIS A 635 -62.39 -4.64 12.14
C HIS A 635 -61.50 -3.47 12.62
N ASP A 636 -60.30 -3.76 13.11
CA ASP A 636 -59.24 -2.76 13.21
C ASP A 636 -58.27 -2.96 12.05
N GLU A 637 -58.13 -1.90 11.27
CA GLU A 637 -57.23 -1.75 10.14
C GLU A 637 -55.79 -2.03 10.59
N THR A 638 -55.14 -3.04 10.01
CA THR A 638 -53.69 -3.20 10.16
C THR A 638 -53.01 -2.05 9.43
N VAL A 639 -52.67 -0.99 10.17
CA VAL A 639 -51.92 0.17 9.67
C VAL A 639 -50.56 -0.31 9.15
N GLN A 640 -50.36 -0.24 7.84
CA GLN A 640 -49.07 -0.48 7.19
C GLN A 640 -48.08 0.62 7.65
N LYS A 641 -47.18 0.27 8.58
CA LYS A 641 -46.16 1.21 9.07
C LYS A 641 -45.20 1.58 7.95
N LYS A 642 -44.88 2.87 7.82
CA LYS A 642 -43.94 3.37 6.80
C LYS A 642 -42.51 3.05 7.23
N SER A 643 -41.64 2.67 6.30
CA SER A 643 -40.20 2.52 6.56
C SER A 643 -39.43 3.78 6.16
N ALA A 644 -38.47 4.23 6.97
CA ALA A 644 -37.55 5.30 6.64
C ALA A 644 -36.10 4.81 6.70
N GLN A 645 -35.39 4.93 5.59
CA GLN A 645 -33.97 4.55 5.51
C GLN A 645 -33.07 5.73 5.89
N ILE A 646 -32.14 5.50 6.80
CA ILE A 646 -31.13 6.48 7.25
C ILE A 646 -29.75 5.91 6.95
N LEU A 647 -28.84 6.76 6.47
CA LEU A 647 -27.42 6.43 6.35
C LEU A 647 -26.67 7.00 7.55
N LEU A 648 -25.88 6.17 8.23
CA LEU A 648 -24.89 6.58 9.21
C LEU A 648 -23.50 6.28 8.64
N PHE A 649 -22.74 7.32 8.31
CA PHE A 649 -21.52 7.19 7.52
C PHE A 649 -20.34 7.92 8.14
N ASN A 650 -19.18 7.27 8.07
CA ASN A 650 -17.88 7.89 8.29
C ASN A 650 -16.80 7.10 7.54
N CYS A 651 -15.80 7.76 7.00
CA CYS A 651 -14.61 7.11 6.44
C CYS A 651 -13.34 7.81 6.96
N MET A 652 -12.19 7.12 6.90
CA MET A 652 -10.91 7.73 7.29
C MET A 652 -10.44 8.75 6.23
N SER A 653 -9.58 9.70 6.61
CA SER A 653 -9.11 10.77 5.73
C SER A 653 -8.26 10.30 4.55
N GLU A 654 -7.68 9.09 4.64
CA GLU A 654 -6.93 8.45 3.55
C GLU A 654 -7.85 7.86 2.47
N ARG A 655 -9.17 7.86 2.70
CA ARG A 655 -10.16 7.36 1.73
C ARG A 655 -10.92 8.55 1.14
N ASP A 656 -11.17 8.49 -0.17
CA ASP A 656 -11.90 9.53 -0.87
C ASP A 656 -13.42 9.27 -0.82
N PRO A 657 -14.20 10.08 -0.08
CA PRO A 657 -15.66 9.93 -0.02
C PRO A 657 -16.34 10.15 -1.39
N GLN A 658 -15.71 10.88 -2.32
CA GLN A 658 -16.23 11.07 -3.67
C GLN A 658 -16.21 9.79 -4.51
N LEU A 659 -15.35 8.82 -4.14
CA LEU A 659 -15.33 7.50 -4.78
C LEU A 659 -16.21 6.48 -4.06
N LEU A 660 -16.51 6.70 -2.77
CA LEU A 660 -17.25 5.75 -1.94
C LEU A 660 -18.77 5.96 -1.97
N LEU A 661 -19.24 7.20 -1.85
CA LEU A 661 -20.66 7.51 -1.74
C LEU A 661 -21.44 7.29 -3.05
N PRO A 662 -20.93 7.64 -4.26
CA PRO A 662 -21.71 7.47 -5.48
C PRO A 662 -22.07 6.02 -5.81
N PRO A 663 -21.16 5.02 -5.74
CA PRO A 663 -21.53 3.63 -5.96
C PRO A 663 -22.60 3.12 -4.99
N LEU A 664 -22.52 3.52 -3.72
CA LEU A 664 -23.51 3.18 -2.69
C LEU A 664 -24.89 3.76 -3.06
N MET A 665 -24.95 5.07 -3.30
CA MET A 665 -26.20 5.77 -3.61
C MET A 665 -26.85 5.28 -4.89
N LYS A 666 -26.05 5.15 -5.97
CA LYS A 666 -26.52 4.69 -7.28
C LYS A 666 -27.12 3.29 -7.17
N THR A 667 -26.39 2.36 -6.55
CA THR A 667 -26.85 0.97 -6.43
C THR A 667 -28.10 0.85 -5.56
N CYS A 668 -28.20 1.61 -4.47
CA CYS A 668 -29.43 1.67 -3.67
C CYS A 668 -30.60 2.22 -4.50
N ALA A 669 -30.40 3.31 -5.24
CA ALA A 669 -31.43 3.93 -6.07
C ALA A 669 -31.91 2.99 -7.20
N ASP A 670 -30.97 2.29 -7.87
CA ASP A 670 -31.27 1.28 -8.90
C ASP A 670 -32.13 0.13 -8.35
N ASN A 671 -32.06 -0.13 -7.04
CA ASN A 671 -32.87 -1.14 -6.33
C ASN A 671 -34.10 -0.55 -5.60
N GLY A 672 -34.41 0.73 -5.83
CA GLY A 672 -35.56 1.44 -5.29
C GLY A 672 -35.44 1.88 -3.83
N VAL A 673 -34.21 2.04 -3.32
CA VAL A 673 -33.92 2.44 -1.94
C VAL A 673 -33.34 3.85 -1.92
N TYR A 674 -33.99 4.76 -1.19
CA TYR A 674 -33.57 6.15 -1.06
C TYR A 674 -33.41 6.52 0.40
N PHE A 675 -32.26 7.10 0.76
CA PHE A 675 -32.00 7.55 2.12
C PHE A 675 -32.75 8.86 2.39
N LYS A 676 -33.59 8.87 3.42
CA LYS A 676 -34.29 10.08 3.89
C LYS A 676 -33.31 11.08 4.48
N LYS A 677 -32.27 10.60 5.17
CA LYS A 677 -31.25 11.44 5.81
C LYS A 677 -29.92 10.70 5.92
N ALA A 678 -28.81 11.43 5.74
CA ALA A 678 -27.46 10.95 6.04
C ALA A 678 -26.90 11.64 7.28
N LEU A 679 -26.32 10.86 8.19
CA LEU A 679 -25.76 11.29 9.46
C LEU A 679 -24.26 11.06 9.42
N PHE A 680 -23.49 12.12 9.69
CA PHE A 680 -22.03 12.08 9.71
C PHE A 680 -21.53 12.29 11.14
N VAL A 681 -20.66 11.38 11.58
CA VAL A 681 -20.15 11.34 12.95
C VAL A 681 -18.64 11.13 12.99
N PRO A 682 -17.94 11.70 13.98
CA PRO A 682 -16.57 11.31 14.26
C PRO A 682 -16.54 9.89 14.84
N GLY A 683 -15.47 9.14 14.55
CA GLY A 683 -15.22 7.85 15.19
C GLY A 683 -14.88 8.03 16.67
N LEU A 684 -15.30 7.09 17.53
CA LEU A 684 -14.88 7.06 18.94
C LEU A 684 -13.50 6.41 19.09
N SER A 685 -13.16 5.48 18.20
CA SER A 685 -11.91 4.71 18.25
C SER A 685 -10.83 5.28 17.31
N VAL A 686 -9.65 5.63 17.86
CA VAL A 686 -8.47 6.11 17.11
C VAL A 686 -7.31 5.12 17.29
N TYR A 687 -7.03 4.28 16.28
CA TYR A 687 -6.05 3.18 16.43
C TYR A 687 -4.57 3.58 16.29
N HIS A 688 -4.27 4.79 15.81
CA HIS A 688 -2.91 5.20 15.41
C HIS A 688 -2.08 5.85 16.53
N LYS A 689 -2.61 5.99 17.76
CA LYS A 689 -1.88 6.62 18.88
C LYS A 689 -1.79 5.69 20.08
N VAL A 690 -0.85 4.75 20.04
CA VAL A 690 -0.38 4.06 21.25
C VAL A 690 0.74 4.91 21.86
N GLY A 691 0.35 5.97 22.57
CA GLY A 691 1.22 6.75 23.43
C GLY A 691 0.59 6.82 24.81
N SER A 692 1.40 6.85 25.87
CA SER A 692 1.03 6.86 27.30
C SER A 692 0.14 8.03 27.77
N HIS A 693 -0.39 8.83 26.84
CA HIS A 693 -1.27 9.98 27.09
C HIS A 693 -2.61 9.91 26.33
N ALA A 694 -3.02 8.75 25.83
CA ALA A 694 -4.35 8.57 25.23
C ALA A 694 -5.47 8.53 26.29
N LEU A 695 -5.68 9.67 26.95
CA LEU A 695 -6.98 9.98 27.55
C LEU A 695 -7.96 10.24 26.41
N ALA A 696 -9.20 9.76 26.54
CA ALA A 696 -10.30 10.17 25.68
C ALA A 696 -10.33 11.70 25.62
N PRO A 697 -10.45 12.34 24.44
CA PRO A 697 -10.53 13.79 24.37
C PRO A 697 -11.69 14.25 25.25
N ALA A 698 -11.41 15.10 26.24
CA ALA A 698 -12.45 15.81 26.96
C ALA A 698 -13.35 16.53 25.93
N ALA A 699 -14.66 16.46 26.14
CA ALA A 699 -15.72 16.77 25.17
C ALA A 699 -15.80 18.25 24.68
N SER A 700 -14.77 19.06 24.83
CA SER A 700 -14.85 20.51 24.63
C SER A 700 -14.21 21.06 23.35
N ASN A 701 -13.56 20.25 22.50
CA ASN A 701 -13.15 20.67 21.15
C ASN A 701 -12.92 19.47 20.22
N VAL A 702 -14.01 18.83 19.76
CA VAL A 702 -13.91 17.84 18.68
C VAL A 702 -13.85 18.60 17.36
N ASP A 703 -12.76 18.45 16.61
CA ASP A 703 -12.66 18.98 15.24
C ASP A 703 -13.60 18.18 14.32
N LEU A 704 -14.66 18.85 13.85
CA LEU A 704 -15.67 18.28 12.96
C LEU A 704 -15.45 18.68 11.49
N SER A 705 -14.31 19.29 11.16
CA SER A 705 -13.99 19.73 9.79
C SER A 705 -14.09 18.60 8.76
N TRP A 706 -13.69 17.39 9.14
CA TRP A 706 -13.81 16.21 8.29
C TRP A 706 -15.28 15.80 8.07
N GLN A 707 -16.08 15.70 9.14
CA GLN A 707 -17.50 15.35 9.02
C GLN A 707 -18.28 16.39 8.21
N LEU A 708 -17.95 17.68 8.36
CA LEU A 708 -18.51 18.75 7.52
C LEU A 708 -18.10 18.61 6.05
N SER A 709 -16.89 18.10 5.78
CA SER A 709 -16.44 17.81 4.41
C SER A 709 -17.22 16.62 3.80
N LEU A 710 -17.46 15.56 4.59
CA LEU A 710 -18.32 14.44 4.18
C LEU A 710 -19.75 14.90 3.88
N GLN A 711 -20.31 15.76 4.74
CA GLN A 711 -21.64 16.36 4.55
C GLN A 711 -21.73 17.13 3.21
N LYS A 712 -20.73 17.96 2.90
CA LYS A 712 -20.68 18.71 1.63
C LYS A 712 -20.64 17.80 0.41
N VAL A 713 -19.85 16.71 0.46
CA VAL A 713 -19.80 15.74 -0.64
C VAL A 713 -21.17 15.10 -0.87
N TRP A 714 -21.84 14.69 0.21
CA TRP A 714 -23.20 14.13 0.13
C TRP A 714 -24.22 15.11 -0.46
N GLU A 715 -24.21 16.37 -0.02
CA GLU A 715 -25.12 17.40 -0.51
C GLU A 715 -24.93 17.70 -1.99
N ASN A 716 -23.67 17.78 -2.45
CA ASN A 716 -23.36 17.96 -3.86
C ASN A 716 -23.91 16.81 -4.71
N LEU A 717 -23.84 15.57 -4.21
CA LEU A 717 -24.40 14.40 -4.90
C LEU A 717 -25.93 14.44 -4.97
N MET A 718 -26.60 14.87 -3.90
CA MET A 718 -28.06 15.02 -3.88
C MET A 718 -28.54 16.12 -4.84
N GLN A 719 -27.83 17.26 -4.91
CA GLN A 719 -28.15 18.36 -5.82
C GLN A 719 -27.86 18.04 -7.29
N GLY A 720 -26.85 17.20 -7.57
CA GLY A 720 -26.54 16.74 -8.93
C GLY A 720 -27.62 15.82 -9.53
N ASN A 721 -28.35 15.07 -8.68
CA ASN A 721 -29.44 14.18 -9.10
C ASN A 721 -30.81 14.86 -9.20
N GLN A 722 -31.01 15.99 -8.50
CA GLN A 722 -32.22 16.79 -8.63
C GLN A 722 -31.96 17.98 -9.56
N GLY A 723 -32.33 17.83 -10.84
CA GLY A 723 -32.44 18.97 -11.73
C GLY A 723 -33.29 20.06 -11.08
N LYS A 724 -32.74 21.28 -11.02
CA LYS A 724 -33.34 22.53 -10.49
C LYS A 724 -34.86 22.45 -10.29
N SER A 725 -35.31 22.20 -9.07
CA SER A 725 -36.69 22.42 -8.66
C SER A 725 -36.71 23.13 -7.31
N ASN A 726 -37.63 24.08 -7.21
CA ASN A 726 -37.64 25.19 -6.27
C ASN A 726 -37.91 24.79 -4.80
N ASN A 727 -37.35 25.62 -3.93
CA ASN A 727 -37.68 25.80 -2.52
C ASN A 727 -39.17 25.58 -2.21
N ALA A 728 -39.46 24.51 -1.46
CA ALA A 728 -40.67 24.40 -0.66
C ALA A 728 -40.25 24.24 0.80
N ALA A 729 -40.44 25.29 1.59
CA ALA A 729 -40.22 25.28 3.02
C ALA A 729 -41.33 24.48 3.72
N SER A 730 -41.00 23.61 4.68
CA SER A 730 -41.78 23.44 5.92
C SER A 730 -41.12 22.54 6.98
N GLU A 731 -41.38 22.94 8.24
CA GLU A 731 -41.33 22.23 9.52
C GLU A 731 -39.96 21.90 10.15
N GLU A 732 -39.41 22.93 10.81
CA GLU A 732 -38.40 22.82 11.86
C GLU A 732 -38.92 22.01 13.04
N LEU A 733 -38.38 20.80 13.22
CA LEU A 733 -38.41 20.10 14.50
C LEU A 733 -37.15 20.50 15.30
N ASN A 734 -37.35 21.31 16.34
CA ASN A 734 -36.30 21.79 17.25
C ASN A 734 -35.52 20.64 17.91
N MET A 735 -34.17 20.65 17.83
CA MET A 735 -33.30 19.94 18.78
C MET A 735 -31.85 20.48 18.74
N GLU A 736 -31.41 21.08 19.85
CA GLU A 736 -30.14 21.81 20.09
C GLU A 736 -28.85 20.94 20.06
N ILE A 737 -28.84 19.77 19.40
CA ILE A 737 -27.78 18.74 19.57
C ILE A 737 -26.89 18.56 18.31
N SER A 738 -27.32 19.00 17.13
CA SER A 738 -26.55 18.92 15.87
C SER A 738 -25.81 20.23 15.58
N THR A 739 -24.53 20.16 15.19
CA THR A 739 -23.71 21.36 14.87
C THR A 739 -24.01 21.95 13.50
N SER A 740 -24.50 21.14 12.56
CA SER A 740 -25.04 21.56 11.26
C SER A 740 -26.16 20.60 10.85
N ASN A 741 -27.31 21.13 10.44
CA ASN A 741 -28.49 20.36 10.05
C ASN A 741 -29.05 20.91 8.75
N CYS A 742 -29.15 20.06 7.74
CA CYS A 742 -29.76 20.37 6.45
C CYS A 742 -30.91 19.37 6.20
N GLU A 743 -31.73 19.63 5.18
CA GLU A 743 -32.93 18.84 4.88
C GLU A 743 -32.64 17.33 4.78
N TYR A 744 -31.52 16.97 4.13
CA TYR A 744 -31.14 15.57 3.86
C TYR A 744 -29.87 15.10 4.58
N SER A 745 -29.26 15.92 5.44
CA SER A 745 -27.97 15.61 6.09
C SER A 745 -27.85 16.24 7.48
N ALA A 746 -27.05 15.63 8.37
CA ALA A 746 -26.70 16.25 9.65
C ALA A 746 -25.32 15.79 10.15
N VAL A 747 -24.61 16.69 10.85
CA VAL A 747 -23.36 16.39 11.54
C VAL A 747 -23.58 16.43 13.06
N PHE A 748 -23.08 15.41 13.74
CA PHE A 748 -23.12 15.31 15.19
C PHE A 748 -21.71 15.29 15.76
N SER A 749 -21.55 15.84 16.95
CA SER A 749 -20.27 15.92 17.66
C SER A 749 -19.80 14.59 18.23
N SER A 750 -20.69 13.61 18.39
CA SER A 750 -20.33 12.27 18.86
C SER A 750 -21.35 11.20 18.48
N LEU A 751 -20.90 9.96 18.41
CA LEU A 751 -21.75 8.81 18.10
C LEU A 751 -22.84 8.54 19.16
N PRO A 752 -22.60 8.63 20.48
CA PRO A 752 -23.66 8.45 21.48
C PRO A 752 -24.82 9.44 21.32
N LEU A 753 -24.55 10.67 20.89
CA LEU A 753 -25.60 11.66 20.62
C LEU A 753 -26.47 11.26 19.42
N VAL A 754 -25.88 10.67 18.37
CA VAL A 754 -26.65 10.14 17.23
C VAL A 754 -27.53 8.98 17.63
N ILE A 755 -26.99 8.01 18.38
CA ILE A 755 -27.77 6.86 18.84
C ILE A 755 -28.92 7.33 19.73
N LYS A 756 -28.68 8.30 20.63
CA LYS A 756 -29.73 8.93 21.43
C LYS A 756 -30.77 9.61 20.55
N TRP A 757 -30.36 10.42 19.59
CA TRP A 757 -31.26 11.11 18.66
C TRP A 757 -32.12 10.12 17.85
N LEU A 758 -31.54 9.00 17.37
CA LEU A 758 -32.28 7.95 16.67
C LEU A 758 -33.36 7.33 17.58
N ARG A 759 -33.00 6.99 18.83
CA ARG A 759 -33.95 6.44 19.81
C ARG A 759 -35.07 7.43 20.14
N ASP A 760 -34.74 8.69 20.38
CA ASP A 760 -35.72 9.76 20.65
C ASP A 760 -36.65 9.97 19.43
N THR A 761 -36.11 9.91 18.21
CA THR A 761 -36.88 10.05 16.96
C THR A 761 -37.89 8.92 16.76
N VAL A 762 -37.51 7.69 17.11
CA VAL A 762 -38.40 6.51 17.06
C VAL A 762 -39.54 6.67 18.07
N GLN A 763 -39.23 7.09 19.31
CA GLN A 763 -40.25 7.34 20.34
C GLN A 763 -41.28 8.40 19.92
N GLN A 764 -40.85 9.43 19.17
CA GLN A 764 -41.72 10.47 18.65
C GLN A 764 -42.55 10.03 17.43
N ASN A 765 -42.10 9.03 16.66
CA ASN A 765 -42.70 8.61 15.39
C ASN A 765 -43.07 7.12 15.37
N GLN A 766 -44.00 6.70 16.24
CA GLN A 766 -44.42 5.30 16.40
C GLN A 766 -45.06 4.66 15.14
N SER A 767 -45.42 5.47 14.14
CA SER A 767 -45.98 5.01 12.85
C SER A 767 -44.91 4.69 11.80
N THR A 768 -43.63 4.99 12.08
CA THR A 768 -42.52 4.85 11.14
C THR A 768 -41.43 3.95 11.71
N ARG A 769 -41.01 2.95 10.93
CA ARG A 769 -39.85 2.09 11.23
C ARG A 769 -38.58 2.73 10.68
N PHE A 770 -37.52 2.78 11.47
CA PHE A 770 -36.24 3.34 11.07
C PHE A 770 -35.22 2.22 10.79
N GLN A 771 -34.71 2.21 9.57
CA GLN A 771 -33.69 1.25 9.11
C GLN A 771 -32.39 2.02 8.85
N VAL A 772 -31.38 1.81 9.68
CA VAL A 772 -30.14 2.59 9.68
C VAL A 772 -29.01 1.76 9.07
N LEU A 773 -28.54 2.13 7.88
CA LEU A 773 -27.33 1.56 7.29
C LEU A 773 -26.09 2.23 7.91
N VAL A 774 -25.22 1.45 8.52
CA VAL A 774 -23.94 1.88 9.10
C VAL A 774 -22.81 1.33 8.26
N THR A 775 -22.07 2.21 7.57
CA THR A 775 -21.00 1.83 6.64
C THR A 775 -19.93 2.93 6.48
N GLY A 776 -18.90 2.69 5.66
CA GLY A 776 -17.79 3.62 5.40
C GLY A 776 -16.53 3.34 6.21
N SER A 777 -16.68 2.69 7.35
CA SER A 777 -15.56 2.35 8.21
C SER A 777 -15.91 1.19 9.12
N LEU A 778 -15.00 0.21 9.19
CA LEU A 778 -15.12 -0.88 10.16
C LEU A 778 -15.09 -0.35 11.60
N HIS A 779 -14.37 0.74 11.88
CA HIS A 779 -14.33 1.37 13.20
C HIS A 779 -15.69 1.94 13.61
N LEU A 780 -16.40 2.59 12.68
CA LEU A 780 -17.74 3.10 12.94
C LEU A 780 -18.69 1.95 13.29
N VAL A 781 -18.62 0.84 12.54
CA VAL A 781 -19.44 -0.34 12.80
C VAL A 781 -19.18 -0.92 14.19
N GLY A 782 -17.91 -1.04 14.61
CA GLY A 782 -17.57 -1.51 15.96
C GLY A 782 -18.01 -0.56 17.06
N ASP A 783 -17.83 0.75 16.86
CA ASP A 783 -18.27 1.76 17.80
C ASP A 783 -19.80 1.75 17.98
N VAL A 784 -20.56 1.56 16.90
CA VAL A 784 -22.03 1.39 16.95
C VAL A 784 -22.40 0.10 17.70
N LEU A 785 -21.78 -1.03 17.36
CA LEU A 785 -22.04 -2.31 18.03
C LEU A 785 -21.82 -2.22 19.54
N LYS A 786 -20.76 -1.53 19.96
CA LYS A 786 -20.44 -1.31 21.38
C LYS A 786 -21.50 -0.49 22.12
N LEU A 787 -22.25 0.38 21.43
CA LEU A 787 -23.30 1.20 22.02
C LEU A 787 -24.68 0.53 22.01
N ILE A 788 -24.93 -0.37 21.06
CA ILE A 788 -26.24 -1.05 20.95
C ILE A 788 -26.28 -2.41 21.67
N LYS A 789 -25.12 -3.05 21.91
CA LYS A 789 -25.02 -4.31 22.68
C LYS A 789 -24.78 -4.11 24.19
N LYS A 790 -24.36 -2.92 24.62
CA LYS A 790 -24.20 -2.55 26.03
C LYS A 790 -25.52 -2.13 26.59
#